data_AF-F2G8Q1-F1
#
_entry.id   AF-F2G8Q1-F1
#
_cell.length_a   1.000
_cell.length_b   1.000
_cell.length_c   1.000
_cell.angle_alpha   90.00
_cell.angle_beta   90.00
_cell.angle_gamma   90.00
#
_symmetry.space_group_name_H-M   'P 1'
#
loop_
_entity.id
_entity.type
_entity.pdbx_description
1 polymer ?
#
loop_
_entity_poly.entity_id
_entity_poly.type
_entity_poly.pdbx_seq_one_letter_code
_entity_poly.pdbx_strand_id
1 'polypeptide(L)'
;MSKIISNRYGTSNSKLMCAVILSSSMVLSGCGEVSKEERLAIADAASESEKYDDALIQLRSIVLSEPTDMASREKLAKVYFNIGNLSGVIKELELVEESVSLKDSESIGMLLMSYLFIGRYEDAILFYQRSTEAKKHDEAAIVAYVAAIKNGSRAQAETARVKRALSNTKSDLFLAVSNYVNKNFAKSKSYIEKVEAPFFLFPLLTDLKAQLAMKSGENEKAVAHMTELLDIWPNIAIVQITSAHAFALNGEYDKAFNIINSVSSEARSPWLDKISAEIYLRKNENESALKAAEEAIDKGLSIEDNFIIAGTAAFKLGRNETAYEYLKKAYAKNPQNAYTMRLLSGVSIELGYVDESIELMKAADFSNADNVAFIANTSEYLSQVGKNQEAGELIKEVHSRNPANASLLYKLIAHNIDNENLDSFELDIKRLENLGGPSLQLLAVKLKKLIKDGQYEQAIALTEENRTNVPPEESEILSLLYSTVQVNNKQYQKALDEIEKIEDNENSDLLNLKMLSAYGAGQIDLATDAAQRLVELNQNSASVLQLLQMLEENNNLDTESALRRWKAKSDSPALYDAGLMYLYIYKGEPNRAFQIAQSNEVALSYIENRLWLNTLIEIGEKAEILSYTNKLLTQEDVGENPKIFADIIAFYLRNSFNQEALSASESALNTFPDEVSFKIAKLESLINLGALERAEVAINSLKNNDVPKWLVTHFEGLVSLRSGDVKSAKSQLEQALLINPSVPTALLVAQLNKESEPLTGLNALESVFIDSNNEKDLHILAEYAASVGFLDRALAYYDQIVYNFPESHIALNNKANILIEKEKFTEAIELAENAYNIRQNPAYLDTKGWAEYKAGQVDRAVSTFKLLLESQPRYEAAAVHLAEIYLAQGDRASASKLKQAFQSSENSRFKSSWEVID
;
A
#
# COMPACT_ATOMS: atom_id res chain seq x y z
N MET A 1 27.30 5.07 -47.51
CA MET A 1 27.81 5.04 -48.90
C MET A 1 26.68 4.65 -49.84
N SER A 2 26.49 5.42 -50.93
CA SER A 2 25.79 5.07 -52.19
C SER A 2 24.25 4.88 -52.18
N LYS A 3 23.47 5.93 -52.54
CA LYS A 3 22.76 6.16 -53.85
C LYS A 3 21.33 5.54 -53.87
N ILE A 4 20.26 6.12 -54.45
CA ILE A 4 20.02 7.28 -55.32
C ILE A 4 18.50 7.62 -55.36
N ILE A 5 18.20 8.87 -55.73
CA ILE A 5 16.92 9.54 -55.94
C ILE A 5 16.46 9.49 -57.44
N SER A 6 15.13 9.56 -57.66
CA SER A 6 14.37 10.11 -58.83
C SER A 6 13.88 9.23 -59.99
N ASN A 7 12.70 9.70 -60.46
CA ASN A 7 12.15 9.72 -61.82
C ASN A 7 11.47 8.46 -62.41
N ARG A 8 10.18 8.62 -62.75
CA ARG A 8 9.60 8.03 -63.98
C ARG A 8 8.58 8.95 -64.65
N TYR A 9 8.97 9.49 -65.80
CA TYR A 9 8.12 9.74 -66.96
C TYR A 9 8.80 9.11 -68.19
N GLY A 10 7.99 8.44 -69.05
CA GLY A 10 8.30 8.00 -70.43
C GLY A 10 8.95 6.61 -70.58
N THR A 11 8.71 5.79 -71.61
CA THR A 11 7.85 5.81 -72.82
C THR A 11 7.82 4.40 -73.47
N SER A 12 6.68 4.04 -74.07
CA SER A 12 6.41 3.26 -75.31
C SER A 12 6.99 1.86 -75.64
N ASN A 13 6.08 0.93 -76.01
CA ASN A 13 6.02 0.20 -77.31
C ASN A 13 4.65 -0.53 -77.43
N SER A 14 3.68 -0.06 -78.24
CA SER A 14 3.31 -0.48 -79.63
C SER A 14 2.76 -1.93 -79.73
N LYS A 15 1.59 -2.30 -80.31
CA LYS A 15 0.79 -1.80 -81.45
C LYS A 15 -0.67 -2.35 -81.43
N LEU A 16 -1.66 -1.52 -81.81
CA LEU A 16 -2.77 -1.69 -82.80
C LEU A 16 -3.78 -0.53 -82.59
N MET A 17 -3.65 0.64 -83.26
CA MET A 17 -4.46 1.15 -84.40
C MET A 17 -5.93 0.67 -84.44
N CYS A 18 -6.97 1.52 -84.48
CA CYS A 18 -7.26 2.73 -85.28
C CYS A 18 -7.99 3.80 -84.43
N ALA A 19 -7.58 5.08 -84.37
CA ALA A 19 -7.69 6.16 -85.36
C ALA A 19 -9.10 6.78 -85.51
N VAL A 20 -9.39 7.84 -84.72
CA VAL A 20 -9.92 9.10 -85.25
C VAL A 20 -9.10 10.24 -84.61
N ILE A 21 -8.31 10.88 -85.46
CA ILE A 21 -7.50 12.06 -85.18
C ILE A 21 -8.38 13.28 -85.47
N LEU A 22 -8.40 14.26 -84.56
CA LEU A 22 -8.42 15.67 -84.95
C LEU A 22 -7.64 16.48 -83.92
N SER A 23 -6.40 16.76 -84.33
CA SER A 23 -5.41 17.59 -83.68
C SER A 23 -5.79 19.07 -83.71
N SER A 24 -5.50 19.73 -82.60
CA SER A 24 -5.38 21.17 -82.40
C SER A 24 -4.50 21.88 -83.43
N SER A 25 -5.02 22.94 -84.07
CA SER A 25 -4.35 24.25 -84.25
C SER A 25 -5.28 25.33 -84.85
N MET A 26 -5.55 26.34 -84.03
CA MET A 26 -5.86 27.76 -84.32
C MET A 26 -6.81 28.12 -85.47
N VAL A 27 -8.00 28.63 -85.09
CA VAL A 27 -8.55 29.86 -85.66
C VAL A 27 -9.03 30.76 -84.51
N LEU A 28 -8.34 31.88 -84.32
CA LEU A 28 -8.86 33.07 -83.64
C LEU A 28 -9.91 33.70 -84.56
N SER A 29 -11.17 33.26 -84.42
CA SER A 29 -12.34 33.98 -84.92
C SER A 29 -13.58 33.50 -84.16
N GLY A 30 -14.13 34.37 -83.31
CA GLY A 30 -15.42 34.19 -82.66
C GLY A 30 -15.30 33.88 -81.17
N CYS A 31 -15.58 34.89 -80.33
CA CYS A 31 -16.18 34.66 -79.02
C CYS A 31 -17.52 33.93 -79.23
N GLY A 32 -17.50 32.61 -79.36
CA GLY A 32 -18.66 31.77 -79.15
C GLY A 32 -18.62 31.30 -77.72
N GLU A 33 -19.64 31.62 -76.91
CA GLU A 33 -19.83 30.97 -75.63
C GLU A 33 -19.84 29.44 -75.85
N VAL A 34 -18.91 28.72 -75.21
CA VAL A 34 -18.94 27.25 -75.20
C VAL A 34 -20.31 26.82 -74.71
N SER A 35 -21.05 26.06 -75.53
CA SER A 35 -22.44 25.71 -75.22
C SER A 35 -22.52 24.84 -73.97
N LYS A 36 -23.70 24.80 -73.35
CA LYS A 36 -23.95 23.94 -72.19
C LYS A 36 -23.66 22.48 -72.49
N GLU A 37 -24.08 21.97 -73.64
CA GLU A 37 -23.87 20.58 -74.07
C GLU A 37 -22.40 20.27 -74.24
N GLU A 38 -21.63 21.21 -74.81
CA GLU A 38 -20.19 21.09 -74.98
C GLU A 38 -19.46 21.09 -73.62
N ARG A 39 -19.86 21.97 -72.70
CA ARG A 39 -19.34 21.97 -71.31
C ARG A 39 -19.69 20.70 -70.56
N LEU A 40 -20.90 20.18 -70.71
CA LEU A 40 -21.34 18.92 -70.11
C LEU A 40 -20.51 17.74 -70.64
N ALA A 41 -20.28 17.67 -71.95
CA ALA A 41 -19.46 16.61 -72.54
C ALA A 41 -18.01 16.67 -72.05
N ILE A 42 -17.42 17.88 -71.92
CA ILE A 42 -16.09 18.07 -71.35
C ILE A 42 -16.07 17.64 -69.88
N ALA A 43 -17.09 18.04 -69.10
CA ALA A 43 -17.20 17.67 -67.69
C ALA A 43 -17.33 16.16 -67.49
N ASP A 44 -18.13 15.48 -68.30
CA ASP A 44 -18.33 14.03 -68.24
C ASP A 44 -17.03 13.30 -68.60
N ALA A 45 -16.37 13.67 -69.70
CA ALA A 45 -15.08 13.07 -70.09
C ALA A 45 -13.96 13.34 -69.05
N ALA A 46 -13.95 14.54 -68.46
CA ALA A 46 -13.02 14.88 -67.40
C ALA A 46 -13.29 14.06 -66.12
N SER A 47 -14.56 13.86 -65.76
CA SER A 47 -14.96 13.04 -64.62
C SER A 47 -14.62 11.56 -64.82
N GLU A 48 -14.84 11.01 -66.02
CA GLU A 48 -14.44 9.64 -66.39
C GLU A 48 -12.93 9.43 -66.37
N SER A 49 -12.16 10.49 -66.61
CA SER A 49 -10.69 10.49 -66.55
C SER A 49 -10.15 10.90 -65.18
N GLU A 50 -11.00 11.01 -64.15
CA GLU A 50 -10.67 11.45 -62.78
C GLU A 50 -10.02 12.85 -62.68
N LYS A 51 -10.18 13.67 -63.72
CA LYS A 51 -9.72 15.07 -63.76
C LYS A 51 -10.78 15.99 -63.16
N TYR A 52 -11.02 15.83 -61.87
CA TYR A 52 -12.13 16.49 -61.19
C TYR A 52 -12.03 18.01 -61.17
N ASP A 53 -10.83 18.60 -61.15
CA ASP A 53 -10.66 20.06 -61.24
C ASP A 53 -11.22 20.64 -62.56
N ASP A 54 -10.95 19.97 -63.68
CA ASP A 54 -11.46 20.36 -64.99
C ASP A 54 -13.00 20.21 -65.05
N ALA A 55 -13.52 19.10 -64.50
CA ALA A 55 -14.96 18.86 -64.42
C ALA A 55 -15.67 19.91 -63.54
N LEU A 56 -15.07 20.29 -62.40
CA LEU A 56 -15.59 21.31 -61.49
C LEU A 56 -15.72 22.67 -62.16
N ILE A 57 -14.72 23.08 -62.94
CA ILE A 57 -14.74 24.36 -63.66
C ILE A 57 -15.93 24.41 -64.61
N GLN A 58 -16.12 23.35 -65.41
CA GLN A 58 -17.21 23.30 -66.37
C GLN A 58 -18.59 23.24 -65.70
N LEU A 59 -18.78 22.37 -64.71
CA LEU A 59 -20.06 22.20 -64.02
C LEU A 59 -20.45 23.43 -63.19
N ARG A 60 -19.49 24.08 -62.52
CA ARG A 60 -19.76 25.37 -61.82
C ARG A 60 -20.16 26.46 -62.79
N SER A 61 -19.55 26.52 -63.98
CA SER A 61 -19.92 27.48 -65.01
C SER A 61 -21.37 27.27 -65.47
N ILE A 62 -21.77 26.02 -65.70
CA ILE A 62 -23.16 25.67 -66.10
C ILE A 62 -24.14 26.05 -64.98
N VAL A 63 -23.88 25.66 -63.74
CA VAL A 63 -24.77 25.94 -62.59
C VAL A 63 -24.85 27.44 -62.28
N LEU A 64 -23.80 28.21 -62.60
CA LEU A 64 -23.81 29.67 -62.47
C LEU A 64 -24.68 30.34 -63.54
N SER A 65 -24.60 29.89 -64.80
CA SER A 65 -25.41 30.45 -65.90
C SER A 65 -26.86 29.98 -65.88
N GLU A 66 -27.10 28.73 -65.44
CA GLU A 66 -28.42 28.10 -65.36
C GLU A 66 -28.68 27.52 -63.95
N PRO A 67 -29.01 28.36 -62.95
CA PRO A 67 -29.17 27.89 -61.58
C PRO A 67 -30.31 26.88 -61.38
N THR A 68 -31.26 26.77 -62.31
CA THR A 68 -32.39 25.83 -62.24
C THR A 68 -32.10 24.48 -62.86
N ASP A 69 -30.91 24.26 -63.43
CA ASP A 69 -30.54 22.97 -64.02
C ASP A 69 -30.13 21.96 -62.94
N MET A 70 -31.12 21.22 -62.45
CA MET A 70 -30.93 20.24 -61.37
C MET A 70 -30.06 19.05 -61.80
N ALA A 71 -30.08 18.64 -63.07
CA ALA A 71 -29.25 17.53 -63.54
C ALA A 71 -27.76 17.88 -63.52
N SER A 72 -27.40 19.12 -63.89
CA SER A 72 -26.03 19.60 -63.77
C SER A 72 -25.59 19.78 -62.32
N ARG A 73 -26.51 20.15 -61.41
CA ARG A 73 -26.23 20.21 -59.97
C ARG A 73 -25.97 18.83 -59.36
N GLU A 74 -26.73 17.80 -59.73
CA GLU A 74 -26.45 16.41 -59.31
C GLU A 74 -25.08 15.94 -59.80
N LYS A 75 -24.71 16.22 -61.06
CA LYS A 75 -23.37 15.95 -61.58
C LYS A 75 -22.28 16.71 -60.81
N LEU A 76 -22.50 17.99 -60.51
CA LEU A 76 -21.58 18.80 -59.71
C LEU A 76 -21.42 18.22 -58.29
N ALA A 77 -22.51 17.78 -57.67
CA ALA A 77 -22.49 17.12 -56.37
C ALA A 77 -21.68 15.82 -56.40
N LYS A 78 -21.83 15.01 -57.45
CA LYS A 78 -21.04 13.78 -57.63
C LYS A 78 -19.53 14.08 -57.71
N VAL A 79 -19.14 15.10 -58.47
CA VAL A 79 -17.74 15.54 -58.53
C VAL A 79 -17.26 16.04 -57.17
N TYR A 80 -18.08 16.83 -56.44
CA TYR A 80 -17.75 17.24 -55.07
C TYR A 80 -17.58 16.06 -54.11
N PHE A 81 -18.38 15.01 -54.24
CA PHE A 81 -18.27 13.82 -53.41
C PHE A 81 -16.94 13.09 -53.65
N ASN A 82 -16.54 12.94 -54.93
CA ASN A 82 -15.28 12.29 -55.32
C ASN A 82 -14.03 12.99 -54.78
N ILE A 83 -14.07 14.31 -54.63
CA ILE A 83 -12.94 15.08 -54.09
C ILE A 83 -13.07 15.40 -52.59
N GLY A 84 -14.07 14.84 -51.92
CA GLY A 84 -14.29 15.05 -50.48
C GLY A 84 -14.83 16.43 -50.10
N ASN A 85 -15.37 17.21 -51.04
CA ASN A 85 -16.06 18.47 -50.73
C ASN A 85 -17.52 18.20 -50.29
N LEU A 86 -17.70 17.54 -49.14
CA LEU A 86 -19.00 17.10 -48.65
C LEU A 86 -19.97 18.26 -48.36
N SER A 87 -19.47 19.46 -48.03
CA SER A 87 -20.31 20.65 -47.87
C SER A 87 -20.88 21.12 -49.21
N GLY A 88 -20.10 21.02 -50.28
CA GLY A 88 -20.58 21.24 -51.65
C GLY A 88 -21.63 20.22 -52.06
N VAL A 89 -21.45 18.94 -51.71
CA VAL A 89 -22.45 17.89 -51.97
C VAL A 89 -23.78 18.23 -51.32
N ILE A 90 -23.77 18.55 -50.02
CA ILE A 90 -24.99 18.91 -49.27
C ILE A 90 -25.68 20.10 -49.92
N LYS A 91 -24.94 21.17 -50.18
CA LYS A 91 -25.48 22.40 -50.78
C LYS A 91 -26.20 22.12 -52.10
N GLU A 92 -25.58 21.36 -53.00
CA GLU A 92 -26.15 21.12 -54.32
C GLU A 92 -27.32 20.13 -54.27
N LEU A 93 -27.23 19.05 -53.49
CA LEU A 93 -28.28 18.03 -53.41
C LEU A 93 -29.51 18.45 -52.59
N GLU A 94 -29.36 19.31 -51.57
CA GLU A 94 -30.52 19.90 -50.87
C GLU A 94 -31.34 20.76 -51.84
N LEU A 95 -30.70 21.56 -52.70
CA LEU A 95 -31.41 22.37 -53.71
C LEU A 95 -32.15 21.51 -54.73
N VAL A 96 -31.56 20.38 -55.13
CA VAL A 96 -32.21 19.43 -56.03
C VAL A 96 -33.42 18.76 -55.35
N GLU A 97 -33.26 18.31 -54.11
CA GLU A 97 -34.34 17.71 -53.32
C GLU A 97 -35.52 18.68 -53.18
N GLU A 98 -35.26 19.96 -52.88
CA GLU A 98 -36.30 20.99 -52.73
C GLU A 98 -37.02 21.29 -54.05
N SER A 99 -36.33 21.17 -55.19
CA SER A 99 -36.87 21.57 -56.50
C SER A 99 -37.63 20.45 -57.22
N VAL A 100 -37.07 19.24 -57.27
CA VAL A 100 -37.61 18.12 -58.08
C VAL A 100 -37.68 16.79 -57.34
N SER A 101 -37.24 16.75 -56.07
CA SER A 101 -37.02 15.55 -55.25
C SER A 101 -36.00 14.58 -55.87
N LEU A 102 -35.04 14.14 -55.05
CA LEU A 102 -34.05 13.14 -55.40
C LEU A 102 -34.73 11.80 -55.63
N LYS A 103 -34.48 11.20 -56.79
CA LYS A 103 -35.14 9.96 -57.23
C LYS A 103 -34.24 8.75 -57.19
N ASP A 104 -32.94 8.93 -57.38
CA ASP A 104 -31.99 7.84 -57.50
C ASP A 104 -31.27 7.58 -56.17
N SER A 105 -30.91 6.31 -55.96
CA SER A 105 -30.23 5.86 -54.74
C SER A 105 -28.85 6.48 -54.57
N GLU A 106 -28.16 6.82 -55.67
CA GLU A 106 -26.80 7.37 -55.62
C GLU A 106 -26.81 8.78 -55.02
N SER A 107 -27.65 9.67 -55.50
CA SER A 107 -27.77 11.05 -54.99
C SER A 107 -28.29 11.08 -53.56
N ILE A 108 -29.32 10.30 -53.24
CA ILE A 108 -29.84 10.16 -51.86
C ILE A 108 -28.72 9.66 -50.92
N GLY A 109 -27.98 8.65 -51.37
CA GLY A 109 -26.87 8.05 -50.65
C GLY A 109 -25.73 9.04 -50.39
N MET A 110 -25.29 9.78 -51.42
CA MET A 110 -24.24 10.80 -51.30
C MET A 110 -24.63 11.91 -50.31
N LEU A 111 -25.88 12.37 -50.32
CA LEU A 111 -26.37 13.37 -49.38
C LEU A 111 -26.33 12.85 -47.94
N LEU A 112 -26.88 11.65 -47.69
CA LEU A 112 -26.87 11.02 -46.37
C LEU A 112 -25.44 10.76 -45.86
N MET A 113 -24.55 10.28 -46.72
CA MET A 113 -23.15 10.06 -46.42
C MET A 113 -22.41 11.36 -46.09
N SER A 114 -22.70 12.43 -46.82
CA SER A 114 -22.12 13.75 -46.55
C SER A 114 -22.54 14.30 -45.19
N TYR A 115 -23.81 14.15 -44.82
CA TYR A 115 -24.26 14.46 -43.46
C TYR A 115 -23.54 13.63 -42.40
N LEU A 116 -23.43 12.31 -42.63
CA LEU A 116 -22.79 11.39 -41.70
C LEU A 116 -21.32 11.77 -41.43
N PHE A 117 -20.53 12.01 -42.48
CA PHE A 117 -19.10 12.25 -42.35
C PHE A 117 -18.74 13.68 -41.91
N ILE A 118 -19.64 14.65 -42.09
CA ILE A 118 -19.51 16.00 -41.50
C ILE A 118 -20.00 16.02 -40.03
N GLY A 119 -20.68 14.97 -39.57
CA GLY A 119 -21.21 14.90 -38.20
C GLY A 119 -22.58 15.56 -38.01
N ARG A 120 -23.27 15.91 -39.12
CA ARG A 120 -24.66 16.40 -39.12
C ARG A 120 -25.65 15.22 -39.00
N TYR A 121 -25.52 14.43 -37.93
CA TYR A 121 -26.27 13.18 -37.76
C TYR A 121 -27.78 13.40 -37.71
N GLU A 122 -28.24 14.47 -37.05
CA GLU A 122 -29.65 14.85 -36.97
C GLU A 122 -30.25 15.08 -38.37
N ASP A 123 -29.52 15.77 -39.24
CA ASP A 123 -29.99 16.09 -40.59
C ASP A 123 -30.10 14.83 -41.47
N ALA A 124 -29.16 13.90 -41.34
CA ALA A 124 -29.27 12.59 -42.01
C ALA A 124 -30.54 11.84 -41.58
N ILE A 125 -30.82 11.84 -40.28
CA ILE A 125 -32.00 11.18 -39.70
C ILE A 125 -33.28 11.85 -40.19
N LEU A 126 -33.37 13.18 -40.08
CA LEU A 126 -34.55 13.96 -40.49
C LEU A 126 -34.80 13.85 -42.00
N PHE A 127 -33.75 13.87 -42.81
CA PHE A 127 -33.86 13.67 -44.25
C PHE A 127 -34.44 12.29 -44.58
N TYR A 128 -33.92 11.22 -43.98
CA TYR A 128 -34.46 9.87 -44.18
C TYR A 128 -35.92 9.75 -43.70
N GLN A 129 -36.28 10.41 -42.59
CA GLN A 129 -37.64 10.40 -42.07
C GLN A 129 -38.64 11.11 -43.00
N ARG A 130 -38.24 12.21 -43.67
CA ARG A 130 -39.14 12.98 -44.55
C ARG A 130 -39.20 12.44 -45.98
N SER A 131 -38.09 11.94 -46.51
CA SER A 131 -38.02 11.49 -47.91
C SER A 131 -38.71 10.14 -48.10
N THR A 132 -39.76 10.10 -48.93
CA THR A 132 -40.42 8.84 -49.31
C THR A 132 -39.56 7.99 -50.22
N GLU A 133 -38.69 8.62 -51.02
CA GLU A 133 -37.79 7.90 -51.93
C GLU A 133 -36.66 7.23 -51.16
N ALA A 134 -36.04 7.94 -50.19
CA ALA A 134 -34.97 7.37 -49.37
C ALA A 134 -35.39 6.07 -48.65
N LYS A 135 -36.66 5.98 -48.21
CA LYS A 135 -37.21 4.80 -47.55
C LYS A 135 -37.38 3.57 -48.46
N LYS A 136 -37.23 3.73 -49.78
CA LYS A 136 -37.27 2.61 -50.73
C LYS A 136 -35.90 1.96 -50.91
N HIS A 137 -34.83 2.57 -50.38
CA HIS A 137 -33.46 2.11 -50.54
C HIS A 137 -32.88 1.64 -49.21
N ASP A 138 -32.50 0.37 -49.13
CA ASP A 138 -31.93 -0.23 -47.92
C ASP A 138 -30.60 0.44 -47.55
N GLU A 139 -29.81 0.88 -48.53
CA GLU A 139 -28.55 1.59 -48.33
C GLU A 139 -28.77 2.92 -47.59
N ALA A 140 -29.78 3.69 -48.00
CA ALA A 140 -30.13 4.95 -47.34
C ALA A 140 -30.59 4.71 -45.90
N ALA A 141 -31.38 3.65 -45.67
CA ALA A 141 -31.79 3.24 -44.34
C ALA A 141 -30.59 2.83 -43.46
N ILE A 142 -29.58 2.15 -44.01
CA ILE A 142 -28.35 1.79 -43.29
C ILE A 142 -27.54 3.03 -42.90
N VAL A 143 -27.37 3.99 -43.80
CA VAL A 143 -26.64 5.25 -43.47
C VAL A 143 -27.39 6.02 -42.37
N ALA A 144 -28.72 6.10 -42.46
CA ALA A 144 -29.55 6.71 -41.41
C ALA A 144 -29.46 5.95 -40.08
N TYR A 145 -29.37 4.61 -40.11
CA TYR A 145 -29.14 3.79 -38.92
C TYR A 145 -27.79 4.11 -38.26
N VAL A 146 -26.71 4.21 -39.04
CA VAL A 146 -25.39 4.58 -38.53
C VAL A 146 -25.41 6.00 -37.95
N ALA A 147 -26.06 6.95 -38.62
CA ALA A 147 -26.23 8.31 -38.12
C ALA A 147 -27.00 8.33 -36.79
N ALA A 148 -28.10 7.57 -36.68
CA ALA A 148 -28.87 7.44 -35.45
C ALA A 148 -28.07 6.84 -34.29
N ILE A 149 -27.21 5.86 -34.56
CA ILE A 149 -26.29 5.31 -33.55
C ILE A 149 -25.29 6.38 -33.10
N LYS A 150 -24.70 7.13 -34.03
CA LYS A 150 -23.72 8.17 -33.71
C LYS A 150 -24.34 9.40 -33.01
N ASN A 151 -25.62 9.69 -33.24
CA ASN A 151 -26.35 10.77 -32.54
C ASN A 151 -26.68 10.44 -31.06
N GLY A 152 -26.52 9.18 -30.64
CA GLY A 152 -26.66 8.75 -29.26
C GLY A 152 -28.11 8.70 -28.76
N SER A 153 -28.32 9.00 -27.47
CA SER A 153 -29.59 8.79 -26.75
C SER A 153 -30.80 9.51 -27.35
N ARG A 154 -30.58 10.63 -28.06
CA ARG A 154 -31.65 11.45 -28.67
C ARG A 154 -32.34 10.76 -29.86
N ALA A 155 -31.74 9.74 -30.44
CA ALA A 155 -32.26 9.05 -31.63
C ALA A 155 -32.72 7.60 -31.37
N GLN A 156 -32.82 7.13 -30.11
CA GLN A 156 -33.12 5.72 -29.79
C GLN A 156 -34.42 5.19 -30.44
N ALA A 157 -35.47 6.01 -30.49
CA ALA A 157 -36.73 5.64 -31.13
C ALA A 157 -36.57 5.41 -32.64
N GLU A 158 -35.76 6.24 -33.30
CA GLU A 158 -35.49 6.10 -34.72
C GLU A 158 -34.52 4.94 -35.00
N THR A 159 -33.50 4.74 -34.15
CA THR A 159 -32.64 3.55 -34.18
C THR A 159 -33.47 2.27 -34.14
N ALA A 160 -34.46 2.18 -33.25
CA ALA A 160 -35.36 1.02 -33.15
C ALA A 160 -36.27 0.87 -34.38
N ARG A 161 -36.76 2.00 -34.93
CA ARG A 161 -37.61 2.01 -36.12
C ARG A 161 -36.87 1.56 -37.37
N VAL A 162 -35.69 2.13 -37.63
CA VAL A 162 -34.84 1.78 -38.78
C VAL A 162 -34.33 0.34 -38.64
N LYS A 163 -33.92 -0.08 -37.43
CA LYS A 163 -33.54 -1.48 -37.15
C LYS A 163 -34.68 -2.46 -37.45
N ARG A 164 -35.93 -2.11 -37.15
CA ARG A 164 -37.10 -2.94 -37.46
C ARG A 164 -37.43 -2.94 -38.96
N ALA A 165 -37.25 -1.83 -39.65
CA ALA A 165 -37.41 -1.78 -41.10
C ALA A 165 -36.38 -2.70 -41.79
N LEU A 166 -35.13 -2.70 -41.29
CA LEU A 166 -34.01 -3.46 -41.83
C LEU A 166 -33.94 -4.92 -41.34
N SER A 167 -34.68 -5.32 -40.30
CA SER A 167 -34.57 -6.69 -39.77
C SER A 167 -35.03 -7.77 -40.76
N ASN A 168 -35.75 -7.39 -41.81
CA ASN A 168 -36.24 -8.30 -42.84
C ASN A 168 -35.40 -8.29 -44.13
N THR A 169 -34.42 -7.39 -44.27
CA THR A 169 -33.76 -7.12 -45.56
C THR A 169 -32.65 -8.10 -45.93
N LYS A 170 -32.26 -9.02 -45.03
CA LYS A 170 -31.10 -9.94 -45.20
C LYS A 170 -29.81 -9.25 -45.70
N SER A 171 -29.69 -7.93 -45.55
CA SER A 171 -28.55 -7.15 -46.05
C SER A 171 -27.30 -7.47 -45.23
N ASP A 172 -26.27 -8.00 -45.89
CA ASP A 172 -24.97 -8.30 -45.25
C ASP A 172 -24.33 -7.03 -44.66
N LEU A 173 -24.50 -5.87 -45.29
CA LEU A 173 -24.00 -4.60 -44.75
C LEU A 173 -24.70 -4.22 -43.45
N PHE A 174 -26.04 -4.35 -43.40
CA PHE A 174 -26.78 -4.12 -42.15
C PHE A 174 -26.36 -5.10 -41.05
N LEU A 175 -26.18 -6.39 -41.39
CA LEU A 175 -25.70 -7.39 -40.45
C LEU A 175 -24.26 -7.08 -39.97
N ALA A 176 -23.39 -6.60 -40.85
CA ALA A 176 -22.04 -6.18 -40.49
C ALA A 176 -22.08 -5.01 -39.49
N VAL A 177 -22.80 -3.93 -39.81
CA VAL A 177 -22.95 -2.75 -38.93
C VAL A 177 -23.60 -3.13 -37.60
N SER A 178 -24.68 -3.91 -37.63
CA SER A 178 -25.39 -4.35 -36.42
C SER A 178 -24.49 -5.20 -35.52
N ASN A 179 -23.72 -6.14 -36.09
CA ASN A 179 -22.77 -6.93 -35.29
C ASN A 179 -21.62 -6.06 -34.75
N TYR A 180 -21.14 -5.08 -35.51
CA TYR A 180 -20.12 -4.13 -35.02
C TYR A 180 -20.61 -3.38 -33.78
N VAL A 181 -21.82 -2.82 -33.87
CA VAL A 181 -22.46 -2.05 -32.79
C VAL A 181 -22.71 -2.92 -31.55
N ASN A 182 -23.07 -4.18 -31.75
CA ASN A 182 -23.23 -5.16 -30.66
C ASN A 182 -21.89 -5.77 -30.20
N LYS A 183 -20.74 -5.20 -30.60
CA LYS A 183 -19.38 -5.66 -30.26
C LYS A 183 -19.05 -7.10 -30.70
N ASN A 184 -19.82 -7.65 -31.64
CA ASN A 184 -19.58 -8.97 -32.26
C ASN A 184 -18.65 -8.83 -33.48
N PHE A 185 -17.40 -8.40 -33.26
CA PHE A 185 -16.47 -8.01 -34.34
C PHE A 185 -16.18 -9.15 -35.33
N ALA A 186 -16.02 -10.38 -34.86
CA ALA A 186 -15.76 -11.54 -35.74
C ALA A 186 -16.92 -11.80 -36.72
N LYS A 187 -18.17 -11.72 -36.25
CA LYS A 187 -19.35 -11.85 -37.10
C LYS A 187 -19.50 -10.64 -38.03
N SER A 188 -19.22 -9.44 -37.52
CA SER A 188 -19.24 -8.23 -38.34
C SER A 188 -18.28 -8.34 -39.53
N LYS A 189 -17.04 -8.81 -39.28
CA LYS A 189 -16.03 -9.07 -40.30
C LYS A 189 -16.48 -10.10 -41.35
N SER A 190 -17.09 -11.21 -40.93
CA SER A 190 -17.52 -12.24 -41.89
C SER A 190 -18.67 -11.80 -42.82
N TYR A 191 -19.48 -10.82 -42.38
CA TYR A 191 -20.48 -10.19 -43.25
C TYR A 191 -19.88 -9.11 -44.14
N ILE A 192 -19.00 -8.25 -43.61
CA ILE A 192 -18.48 -7.10 -44.36
C ILE A 192 -17.62 -7.50 -45.56
N GLU A 193 -16.96 -8.66 -45.51
CA GLU A 193 -16.15 -9.20 -46.61
C GLU A 193 -17.00 -9.64 -47.83
N LYS A 194 -18.31 -9.85 -47.64
CA LYS A 194 -19.25 -10.28 -48.70
C LYS A 194 -20.02 -9.11 -49.33
N VAL A 195 -19.86 -7.90 -48.78
CA VAL A 195 -20.64 -6.74 -49.21
C VAL A 195 -20.06 -6.20 -50.52
N GLU A 196 -20.83 -6.36 -51.60
CA GLU A 196 -20.73 -5.51 -52.78
C GLU A 196 -21.62 -4.28 -52.55
N ALA A 197 -21.03 -3.08 -52.57
CA ALA A 197 -21.75 -1.84 -52.27
C ALA A 197 -21.63 -0.83 -53.42
N PRO A 198 -22.66 0.00 -53.66
CA PRO A 198 -22.56 1.16 -54.52
C PRO A 198 -21.40 2.08 -54.13
N PHE A 199 -20.88 2.80 -55.12
CA PHE A 199 -19.73 3.69 -54.96
C PHE A 199 -19.87 4.67 -53.77
N PHE A 200 -21.05 5.28 -53.57
CA PHE A 200 -21.26 6.23 -52.49
C PHE A 200 -21.11 5.64 -51.07
N LEU A 201 -21.23 4.31 -50.91
CA LEU A 201 -21.03 3.62 -49.64
C LEU A 201 -19.57 3.21 -49.40
N PHE A 202 -18.71 3.27 -50.41
CA PHE A 202 -17.31 2.90 -50.30
C PHE A 202 -16.62 3.54 -49.08
N PRO A 203 -16.78 4.85 -48.79
CA PRO A 203 -16.18 5.48 -47.62
C PRO A 203 -16.63 4.88 -46.28
N LEU A 204 -17.93 4.58 -46.13
CA LEU A 204 -18.47 3.95 -44.92
C LEU A 204 -17.94 2.52 -44.76
N LEU A 205 -17.90 1.77 -45.86
CA LEU A 205 -17.42 0.39 -45.87
C LEU A 205 -15.93 0.32 -45.50
N THR A 206 -15.11 1.19 -46.09
CA THR A 206 -13.67 1.26 -45.85
C THR A 206 -13.35 1.74 -44.43
N ASP A 207 -14.06 2.75 -43.93
CA ASP A 207 -13.97 3.19 -42.53
C ASP A 207 -14.32 2.06 -41.55
N LEU A 208 -15.41 1.32 -41.80
CA LEU A 208 -15.82 0.19 -40.97
C LEU A 208 -14.82 -0.98 -41.03
N LYS A 209 -14.26 -1.28 -42.21
CA LYS A 209 -13.21 -2.30 -42.39
C LYS A 209 -11.95 -1.93 -41.60
N ALA A 210 -11.50 -0.67 -41.64
CA ALA A 210 -10.36 -0.24 -40.85
C ALA A 210 -10.62 -0.32 -39.35
N GLN A 211 -11.81 0.11 -38.90
CA GLN A 211 -12.20 0.01 -37.50
C GLN A 211 -12.24 -1.45 -37.01
N LEU A 212 -12.74 -2.37 -37.84
CA LEU A 212 -12.70 -3.80 -37.55
C LEU A 212 -11.26 -4.33 -37.50
N ALA A 213 -10.41 -3.94 -38.45
CA ALA A 213 -9.01 -4.32 -38.47
C ALA A 213 -8.27 -3.85 -37.21
N MET A 214 -8.48 -2.60 -36.76
CA MET A 214 -7.93 -2.11 -35.49
C MET A 214 -8.42 -2.92 -34.28
N LYS A 215 -9.72 -3.26 -34.23
CA LYS A 215 -10.27 -4.08 -33.14
C LYS A 215 -9.78 -5.53 -33.16
N SER A 216 -9.34 -6.02 -34.31
CA SER A 216 -8.73 -7.36 -34.47
C SER A 216 -7.20 -7.34 -34.37
N GLY A 217 -6.57 -6.19 -34.15
CA GLY A 217 -5.10 -6.04 -34.10
C GLY A 217 -4.41 -6.14 -35.47
N GLU A 218 -5.17 -6.13 -36.57
CA GLU A 218 -4.66 -6.16 -37.95
C GLU A 218 -4.27 -4.73 -38.40
N ASN A 219 -3.34 -4.11 -37.66
CA ASN A 219 -3.04 -2.68 -37.79
C ASN A 219 -2.53 -2.28 -39.18
N GLU A 220 -1.76 -3.13 -39.85
CA GLU A 220 -1.30 -2.89 -41.22
C GLU A 220 -2.48 -2.78 -42.21
N LYS A 221 -3.51 -3.63 -42.06
CA LYS A 221 -4.72 -3.56 -42.89
C LYS A 221 -5.55 -2.32 -42.57
N ALA A 222 -5.62 -1.94 -41.30
CA ALA A 222 -6.28 -0.70 -40.91
C ALA A 222 -5.61 0.51 -41.58
N VAL A 223 -4.28 0.57 -41.58
CA VAL A 223 -3.50 1.60 -42.27
C VAL A 223 -3.75 1.58 -43.78
N ALA A 224 -3.78 0.40 -44.42
CA ALA A 224 -4.04 0.29 -45.84
C ALA A 224 -5.42 0.87 -46.23
N HIS A 225 -6.48 0.48 -45.51
CA HIS A 225 -7.83 1.01 -45.72
C HIS A 225 -7.92 2.53 -45.46
N MET A 226 -7.24 3.02 -44.42
CA MET A 226 -7.27 4.45 -44.09
C MET A 226 -6.44 5.29 -45.05
N THR A 227 -5.34 4.76 -45.59
CA THR A 227 -4.56 5.43 -46.63
C THR A 227 -5.40 5.60 -47.89
N GLU A 228 -6.10 4.54 -48.32
CA GLU A 228 -7.01 4.57 -49.46
C GLU A 228 -8.12 5.63 -49.29
N LEU A 229 -8.69 5.73 -48.08
CA LEU A 229 -9.73 6.73 -47.82
C LEU A 229 -9.17 8.16 -47.69
N LEU A 230 -7.96 8.32 -47.14
CA LEU A 230 -7.32 9.62 -46.96
C LEU A 230 -6.85 10.22 -48.30
N ASP A 231 -6.48 9.38 -49.28
CA ASP A 231 -6.15 9.81 -50.64
C ASP A 231 -7.34 10.48 -51.34
N ILE A 232 -8.56 10.02 -51.04
CA ILE A 232 -9.80 10.56 -51.61
C ILE A 232 -10.32 11.73 -50.77
N TRP A 233 -10.36 11.57 -49.44
CA TRP A 233 -10.97 12.51 -48.49
C TRP A 233 -9.96 13.04 -47.45
N PRO A 234 -8.92 13.78 -47.87
CA PRO A 234 -7.80 14.16 -47.00
C PRO A 234 -8.16 15.13 -45.88
N ASN A 235 -9.24 15.90 -46.06
CA ASN A 235 -9.63 17.01 -45.16
C ASN A 235 -10.92 16.72 -44.37
N ILE A 236 -11.38 15.46 -44.35
CA ILE A 236 -12.56 15.08 -43.58
C ILE A 236 -12.14 14.67 -42.17
N ALA A 237 -12.61 15.41 -41.16
CA ALA A 237 -12.16 15.27 -39.78
C ALA A 237 -12.29 13.83 -39.25
N ILE A 238 -13.41 13.14 -39.52
CA ILE A 238 -13.58 11.75 -39.05
C ILE A 238 -12.60 10.79 -39.72
N VAL A 239 -12.27 10.99 -41.01
CA VAL A 239 -11.28 10.20 -41.74
C VAL A 239 -9.88 10.45 -41.17
N GLN A 240 -9.53 11.72 -40.91
CA GLN A 240 -8.26 12.10 -40.29
C GLN A 240 -8.10 11.49 -38.89
N ILE A 241 -9.15 11.52 -38.06
CA ILE A 241 -9.13 10.91 -36.71
C ILE A 241 -8.92 9.40 -36.79
N THR A 242 -9.71 8.69 -37.61
CA THR A 242 -9.57 7.23 -37.75
C THR A 242 -8.20 6.85 -38.34
N SER A 243 -7.70 7.62 -39.31
CA SER A 243 -6.37 7.43 -39.91
C SER A 243 -5.25 7.64 -38.90
N ALA A 244 -5.28 8.72 -38.13
CA ALA A 244 -4.30 9.00 -37.08
C ALA A 244 -4.26 7.86 -36.05
N HIS A 245 -5.42 7.32 -35.66
CA HIS A 245 -5.50 6.18 -34.75
C HIS A 245 -4.93 4.90 -35.37
N ALA A 246 -5.23 4.61 -36.65
CA ALA A 246 -4.68 3.45 -37.35
C ALA A 246 -3.14 3.52 -37.45
N PHE A 247 -2.60 4.69 -37.82
CA PHE A 247 -1.14 4.91 -37.84
C PHE A 247 -0.53 4.77 -36.44
N ALA A 248 -1.18 5.31 -35.40
CA ALA A 248 -0.72 5.20 -34.02
C ALA A 248 -0.64 3.74 -33.55
N LEU A 249 -1.69 2.94 -33.81
CA LEU A 249 -1.71 1.51 -33.46
C LEU A 249 -0.67 0.70 -34.25
N ASN A 250 -0.36 1.11 -35.49
CA ASN A 250 0.69 0.50 -36.31
C ASN A 250 2.11 0.94 -35.92
N GLY A 251 2.26 1.86 -34.94
CA GLY A 251 3.56 2.40 -34.53
C GLY A 251 4.12 3.50 -35.43
N GLU A 252 3.36 3.96 -36.43
CA GLU A 252 3.74 5.03 -37.36
C GLU A 252 3.43 6.42 -36.78
N TYR A 253 4.04 6.73 -35.64
CA TYR A 253 3.71 7.91 -34.83
C TYR A 253 3.91 9.24 -35.55
N ASP A 254 4.93 9.37 -36.40
CA ASP A 254 5.18 10.61 -37.16
C ASP A 254 4.04 10.91 -38.14
N LYS A 255 3.51 9.88 -38.82
CA LYS A 255 2.35 10.03 -39.71
C LYS A 255 1.10 10.39 -38.92
N ALA A 256 0.89 9.75 -37.77
CA ALA A 256 -0.22 10.09 -36.88
C ALA A 256 -0.16 11.55 -36.41
N PHE A 257 1.01 12.03 -35.96
CA PHE A 257 1.19 13.42 -35.52
C PHE A 257 1.06 14.42 -36.67
N ASN A 258 1.53 14.10 -37.87
CA ASN A 258 1.33 14.96 -39.05
C ASN A 258 -0.16 15.17 -39.32
N ILE A 259 -0.97 14.13 -39.19
CA ILE A 259 -2.43 14.25 -39.33
C ILE A 259 -3.00 15.06 -38.16
N ILE A 260 -2.72 14.69 -36.91
CA ILE A 260 -3.21 15.39 -35.71
C ILE A 260 -2.92 16.91 -35.76
N ASN A 261 -1.72 17.29 -36.20
CA ASN A 261 -1.29 18.69 -36.24
C ASN A 261 -1.81 19.45 -37.47
N SER A 262 -2.29 18.75 -38.51
CA SER A 262 -2.89 19.39 -39.70
C SER A 262 -4.37 19.72 -39.52
N VAL A 263 -5.04 19.13 -38.53
CA VAL A 263 -6.44 19.46 -38.20
C VAL A 263 -6.51 20.85 -37.56
N SER A 264 -7.29 21.75 -38.17
CA SER A 264 -7.52 23.12 -37.65
C SER A 264 -8.14 23.10 -36.25
N SER A 265 -7.87 24.14 -35.44
CA SER A 265 -8.43 24.32 -34.10
C SER A 265 -9.95 24.17 -34.02
N GLU A 266 -10.68 24.68 -35.01
CA GLU A 266 -12.14 24.68 -35.10
C GLU A 266 -12.70 23.27 -35.33
N ALA A 267 -11.92 22.39 -35.96
CA ALA A 267 -12.29 21.01 -36.28
C ALA A 267 -11.62 19.99 -35.33
N ARG A 268 -10.84 20.45 -34.36
CA ARG A 268 -10.06 19.58 -33.47
C ARG A 268 -10.98 18.90 -32.47
N SER A 269 -11.10 17.58 -32.63
CA SER A 269 -11.88 16.72 -31.76
C SER A 269 -11.07 16.28 -30.53
N PRO A 270 -11.69 16.13 -29.33
CA PRO A 270 -11.02 15.56 -28.15
C PRO A 270 -10.44 14.17 -28.39
N TRP A 271 -10.93 13.44 -29.40
CA TRP A 271 -10.38 12.16 -29.83
C TRP A 271 -8.94 12.25 -30.35
N LEU A 272 -8.53 13.38 -30.94
CA LEU A 272 -7.13 13.58 -31.37
C LEU A 272 -6.20 13.75 -30.18
N ASP A 273 -6.66 14.40 -29.13
CA ASP A 273 -5.89 14.56 -27.88
C ASP A 273 -5.78 13.21 -27.16
N LYS A 274 -6.84 12.38 -27.15
CA LYS A 274 -6.76 10.97 -26.71
C LYS A 274 -5.71 10.18 -27.49
N ILE A 275 -5.72 10.26 -28.82
CA ILE A 275 -4.74 9.52 -29.65
C ILE A 275 -3.32 10.01 -29.34
N SER A 276 -3.13 11.32 -29.18
CA SER A 276 -1.85 11.89 -28.77
C SER A 276 -1.40 11.34 -27.41
N ALA A 277 -2.30 11.29 -26.43
CA ALA A 277 -2.03 10.73 -25.11
C ALA A 277 -1.60 9.25 -25.17
N GLU A 278 -2.28 8.45 -25.99
CA GLU A 278 -1.92 7.04 -26.22
C GLU A 278 -0.53 6.90 -26.87
N ILE A 279 -0.21 7.72 -27.87
CA ILE A 279 1.11 7.74 -28.50
C ILE A 279 2.19 8.10 -27.48
N TYR A 280 1.99 9.19 -26.72
CA TYR A 280 2.93 9.61 -25.68
C TYR A 280 3.16 8.55 -24.62
N LEU A 281 2.10 7.86 -24.17
CA LEU A 281 2.21 6.78 -23.19
C LEU A 281 3.02 5.60 -23.72
N ARG A 282 2.83 5.21 -24.99
CA ARG A 282 3.61 4.15 -25.66
C ARG A 282 5.09 4.54 -25.85
N LYS A 283 5.36 5.83 -26.09
CA LYS A 283 6.72 6.39 -26.15
C LYS A 283 7.35 6.62 -24.77
N ASN A 284 6.62 6.31 -23.68
CA ASN A 284 7.02 6.56 -22.29
C ASN A 284 7.25 8.06 -21.97
N GLU A 285 6.63 8.96 -22.74
CA GLU A 285 6.63 10.41 -22.52
C GLU A 285 5.46 10.78 -21.58
N ASN A 286 5.55 10.34 -20.33
CA ASN A 286 4.40 10.28 -19.41
C ASN A 286 3.81 11.66 -19.06
N GLU A 287 4.61 12.73 -19.00
CA GLU A 287 4.10 14.09 -18.74
C GLU A 287 3.19 14.57 -19.89
N SER A 288 3.64 14.37 -21.13
CA SER A 288 2.87 14.71 -22.33
C SER A 288 1.62 13.83 -22.45
N ALA A 289 1.72 12.56 -22.07
CA ALA A 289 0.60 11.62 -22.06
C ALA A 289 -0.49 12.07 -21.08
N LEU A 290 -0.10 12.40 -19.85
CA LEU A 290 -1.01 12.89 -18.81
C LEU A 290 -1.72 14.17 -19.29
N LYS A 291 -0.95 15.17 -19.73
CA LYS A 291 -1.50 16.44 -20.21
C LYS A 291 -2.50 16.25 -21.36
N ALA A 292 -2.14 15.45 -22.36
CA ALA A 292 -3.02 15.20 -23.51
C ALA A 292 -4.30 14.44 -23.12
N ALA A 293 -4.22 13.51 -22.15
CA ALA A 293 -5.40 12.82 -21.62
C ALA A 293 -6.32 13.77 -20.84
N GLU A 294 -5.74 14.64 -20.01
CA GLU A 294 -6.48 15.69 -19.28
C GLU A 294 -7.17 16.67 -20.23
N GLU A 295 -6.47 17.13 -21.27
CA GLU A 295 -7.07 17.98 -22.31
C GLU A 295 -8.25 17.30 -23.01
N ALA A 296 -8.17 15.99 -23.28
CA ALA A 296 -9.29 15.24 -23.84
C ALA A 296 -10.48 15.17 -22.88
N ILE A 297 -10.22 14.93 -21.58
CA ILE A 297 -11.23 14.87 -20.52
C ILE A 297 -11.91 16.23 -20.34
N ASP A 298 -11.14 17.31 -20.27
CA ASP A 298 -11.62 18.69 -20.07
C ASP A 298 -12.50 19.16 -21.23
N LYS A 299 -12.20 18.71 -22.45
CA LYS A 299 -13.04 18.95 -23.64
C LYS A 299 -14.26 18.01 -23.72
N GLY A 300 -14.56 17.27 -22.65
CA GLY A 300 -15.77 16.47 -22.49
C GLY A 300 -15.66 14.99 -22.84
N LEU A 301 -14.47 14.47 -23.19
CA LEU A 301 -14.27 13.04 -23.47
C LEU A 301 -13.94 12.26 -22.19
N SER A 302 -14.85 12.28 -21.22
CA SER A 302 -14.72 11.61 -19.91
C SER A 302 -15.08 10.10 -19.99
N ILE A 303 -14.31 9.35 -20.78
CA ILE A 303 -14.46 7.91 -20.99
C ILE A 303 -13.43 7.09 -20.20
N GLU A 304 -13.71 5.80 -19.99
CA GLU A 304 -12.82 4.84 -19.29
C GLU A 304 -11.38 4.92 -19.80
N ASP A 305 -11.13 4.77 -21.10
CA ASP A 305 -9.79 4.77 -21.70
C ASP A 305 -8.95 6.00 -21.33
N ASN A 306 -9.55 7.19 -21.31
CA ASN A 306 -8.80 8.42 -21.02
C ASN A 306 -8.40 8.49 -19.55
N PHE A 307 -9.26 8.02 -18.65
CA PHE A 307 -8.93 7.88 -17.24
C PHE A 307 -7.86 6.83 -17.01
N ILE A 308 -7.87 5.71 -17.75
CA ILE A 308 -6.80 4.72 -17.69
C ILE A 308 -5.47 5.35 -18.15
N ILE A 309 -5.44 6.03 -19.31
CA ILE A 309 -4.22 6.66 -19.83
C ILE A 309 -3.67 7.70 -18.85
N ALA A 310 -4.52 8.59 -18.32
CA ALA A 310 -4.11 9.59 -17.33
C ALA A 310 -3.59 8.92 -16.05
N GLY A 311 -4.31 7.92 -15.54
CA GLY A 311 -3.92 7.15 -14.35
C GLY A 311 -2.59 6.42 -14.51
N THR A 312 -2.39 5.72 -15.64
CA THR A 312 -1.12 5.04 -15.94
C THR A 312 0.04 6.02 -16.12
N ALA A 313 -0.19 7.15 -16.81
CA ALA A 313 0.83 8.18 -16.99
C ALA A 313 1.23 8.80 -15.64
N ALA A 314 0.26 9.13 -14.79
CA ALA A 314 0.50 9.67 -13.45
C ALA A 314 1.25 8.67 -12.55
N PHE A 315 0.88 7.38 -12.60
CA PHE A 315 1.56 6.32 -11.86
C PHE A 315 3.04 6.21 -12.26
N LYS A 316 3.32 6.19 -13.57
CA LYS A 316 4.70 6.17 -14.08
C LYS A 316 5.53 7.42 -13.75
N LEU A 317 4.88 8.52 -13.35
CA LEU A 317 5.53 9.74 -12.88
C LEU A 317 5.73 9.75 -11.35
N GLY A 318 5.32 8.69 -10.64
CA GLY A 318 5.30 8.64 -9.17
C GLY A 318 4.21 9.52 -8.53
N ARG A 319 3.23 10.00 -9.31
CA ARG A 319 2.11 10.84 -8.83
C ARG A 319 0.96 9.96 -8.38
N ASN A 320 1.18 9.16 -7.33
CA ASN A 320 0.27 8.08 -6.94
C ASN A 320 -1.14 8.56 -6.57
N GLU A 321 -1.29 9.69 -5.90
CA GLU A 321 -2.61 10.29 -5.60
C GLU A 321 -3.38 10.67 -6.88
N THR A 322 -2.69 11.27 -7.85
CA THR A 322 -3.28 11.61 -9.15
C THR A 322 -3.64 10.36 -9.93
N ALA A 323 -2.78 9.33 -9.87
CA ALA A 323 -3.04 8.03 -10.48
C ALA A 323 -4.31 7.40 -9.88
N TYR A 324 -4.40 7.38 -8.55
CA TYR A 324 -5.54 6.86 -7.81
C TYR A 324 -6.85 7.52 -8.23
N GLU A 325 -6.90 8.86 -8.25
CA GLU A 325 -8.08 9.62 -8.65
C GLU A 325 -8.60 9.27 -10.06
N TYR A 326 -7.69 9.16 -11.04
CA TYR A 326 -8.07 8.80 -12.40
C TYR A 326 -8.45 7.32 -12.51
N LEU A 327 -7.70 6.42 -11.89
CA LEU A 327 -7.98 4.98 -11.94
C LEU A 327 -9.28 4.61 -11.22
N LYS A 328 -9.64 5.30 -10.14
CA LYS A 328 -10.94 5.16 -9.48
C LYS A 328 -12.09 5.58 -10.39
N LYS A 329 -11.93 6.67 -11.15
CA LYS A 329 -12.91 7.09 -12.17
C LYS A 329 -13.00 6.08 -13.32
N ALA A 330 -11.88 5.49 -13.75
CA ALA A 330 -11.87 4.41 -14.73
C ALA A 330 -12.61 3.16 -14.21
N TYR A 331 -12.30 2.73 -12.99
CA TYR A 331 -12.92 1.57 -12.34
C TYR A 331 -14.43 1.76 -12.18
N ALA A 332 -14.88 2.95 -11.79
CA ALA A 332 -16.31 3.27 -11.69
C ALA A 332 -17.06 3.17 -13.03
N LYS A 333 -16.37 3.36 -14.18
CA LYS A 333 -16.97 3.15 -15.51
C LYS A 333 -17.07 1.67 -15.87
N ASN A 334 -16.09 0.87 -15.48
CA ASN A 334 -16.01 -0.55 -15.80
C ASN A 334 -15.25 -1.35 -14.72
N PRO A 335 -15.94 -1.81 -13.67
CA PRO A 335 -15.32 -2.57 -12.58
C PRO A 335 -14.70 -3.91 -13.00
N GLN A 336 -15.08 -4.42 -14.17
CA GLN A 336 -14.59 -5.71 -14.70
C GLN A 336 -13.31 -5.57 -15.53
N ASN A 337 -12.81 -4.34 -15.72
CA ASN A 337 -11.55 -4.11 -16.40
C ASN A 337 -10.38 -4.57 -15.52
N ALA A 338 -9.88 -5.77 -15.79
CA ALA A 338 -8.79 -6.40 -15.07
C ALA A 338 -7.52 -5.53 -15.01
N TYR A 339 -7.18 -4.81 -16.08
CA TYR A 339 -6.03 -3.91 -16.10
C TYR A 339 -6.19 -2.74 -15.13
N THR A 340 -7.36 -2.10 -15.16
CA THR A 340 -7.68 -0.96 -14.27
C THR A 340 -7.69 -1.39 -12.81
N MET A 341 -8.33 -2.53 -12.52
CA MET A 341 -8.39 -3.09 -11.17
C MET A 341 -7.00 -3.35 -10.61
N ARG A 342 -6.12 -4.04 -11.36
CA ARG A 342 -4.75 -4.32 -10.93
C ARG A 342 -3.93 -3.05 -10.71
N LEU A 343 -4.04 -2.10 -11.63
CA LEU A 343 -3.29 -0.85 -11.54
C LEU A 343 -3.78 0.01 -10.36
N LEU A 344 -5.10 0.12 -10.16
CA LEU A 344 -5.69 0.80 -9.01
C LEU A 344 -5.26 0.11 -7.71
N SER A 345 -5.33 -1.21 -7.65
CA SER A 345 -4.93 -2.00 -6.48
C SER A 345 -3.44 -1.85 -6.14
N GLY A 346 -2.55 -1.81 -7.13
CA GLY A 346 -1.13 -1.52 -6.93
C GLY A 346 -0.90 -0.11 -6.41
N VAL A 347 -1.55 0.90 -7.00
CA VAL A 347 -1.49 2.30 -6.54
C VAL A 347 -2.03 2.43 -5.11
N SER A 348 -3.15 1.76 -4.80
CA SER A 348 -3.73 1.73 -3.46
C SER A 348 -2.74 1.17 -2.44
N ILE A 349 -1.99 0.12 -2.77
CA ILE A 349 -0.95 -0.41 -1.89
C ILE A 349 0.18 0.59 -1.67
N GLU A 350 0.67 1.25 -2.72
CA GLU A 350 1.72 2.26 -2.60
C GLU A 350 1.29 3.48 -1.76
N LEU A 351 0.00 3.80 -1.75
CA LEU A 351 -0.59 4.85 -0.92
C LEU A 351 -0.97 4.38 0.50
N GLY A 352 -0.81 3.08 0.81
CA GLY A 352 -1.19 2.50 2.10
C GLY A 352 -2.69 2.16 2.24
N TYR A 353 -3.48 2.29 1.18
CA TYR A 353 -4.89 1.87 1.11
C TYR A 353 -5.00 0.35 0.88
N VAL A 354 -4.37 -0.41 1.77
CA VAL A 354 -4.23 -1.86 1.64
C VAL A 354 -5.58 -2.58 1.67
N ASP A 355 -6.51 -2.13 2.50
CA ASP A 355 -7.83 -2.77 2.63
C ASP A 355 -8.72 -2.53 1.40
N GLU A 356 -8.67 -1.33 0.79
CA GLU A 356 -9.31 -1.11 -0.52
C GLU A 356 -8.72 -2.03 -1.59
N SER A 357 -7.41 -2.22 -1.58
CA SER A 357 -6.73 -3.13 -2.50
C SER A 357 -7.20 -4.58 -2.33
N ILE A 358 -7.37 -5.04 -1.09
CA ILE A 358 -7.92 -6.37 -0.77
C ILE A 358 -9.35 -6.51 -1.30
N GLU A 359 -10.22 -5.53 -1.09
CA GLU A 359 -11.60 -5.57 -1.59
C GLU A 359 -11.67 -5.58 -3.12
N LEU A 360 -10.81 -4.80 -3.79
CA LEU A 360 -10.66 -4.84 -5.24
C LEU A 360 -10.24 -6.24 -5.73
N MET A 361 -9.33 -6.90 -5.00
CA MET A 361 -8.91 -8.27 -5.31
C MET A 361 -10.02 -9.30 -5.10
N LYS A 362 -10.79 -9.21 -4.01
CA LYS A 362 -11.93 -10.11 -3.76
C LYS A 362 -13.01 -9.97 -4.84
N ALA A 363 -13.19 -8.77 -5.37
CA ALA A 363 -14.13 -8.49 -6.46
C ALA A 363 -13.63 -8.94 -7.84
N ALA A 364 -12.38 -9.41 -7.96
CA ALA A 364 -11.79 -9.80 -9.23
C ALA A 364 -12.46 -11.04 -9.85
N ASP A 365 -12.47 -11.10 -11.17
CA ASP A 365 -12.80 -12.31 -11.89
C ASP A 365 -11.67 -13.34 -11.75
N PHE A 366 -11.88 -14.37 -10.92
CA PHE A 366 -10.92 -15.47 -10.68
C PHE A 366 -10.81 -16.47 -11.83
N SER A 367 -11.59 -16.33 -12.90
CA SER A 367 -11.36 -17.08 -14.14
C SER A 367 -10.24 -16.48 -15.01
N ASN A 368 -9.87 -15.22 -14.75
CA ASN A 368 -8.78 -14.55 -15.44
C ASN A 368 -7.41 -14.92 -14.81
N ALA A 369 -6.55 -15.55 -15.60
CA ALA A 369 -5.24 -16.01 -15.13
C ALA A 369 -4.32 -14.89 -14.63
N ASP A 370 -4.36 -13.71 -15.24
CA ASP A 370 -3.55 -12.56 -14.81
C ASP A 370 -4.01 -12.02 -13.46
N ASN A 371 -5.34 -12.02 -13.21
CA ASN A 371 -5.89 -11.62 -11.91
C ASN A 371 -5.48 -12.62 -10.83
N VAL A 372 -5.58 -13.91 -11.13
CA VAL A 372 -5.13 -14.98 -10.22
C VAL A 372 -3.66 -14.81 -9.86
N ALA A 373 -2.79 -14.59 -10.86
CA ALA A 373 -1.36 -14.38 -10.63
C ALA A 373 -1.08 -13.10 -9.81
N PHE A 374 -1.75 -11.99 -10.14
CA PHE A 374 -1.62 -10.73 -9.43
C PHE A 374 -2.03 -10.86 -7.96
N ILE A 375 -3.16 -11.48 -7.68
CA ILE A 375 -3.66 -11.70 -6.31
C ILE A 375 -2.68 -12.60 -5.53
N ALA A 376 -2.19 -13.66 -6.16
CA ALA A 376 -1.26 -14.59 -5.54
C ALA A 376 0.08 -13.94 -5.17
N ASN A 377 0.59 -13.03 -6.00
CA ASN A 377 1.83 -12.29 -5.72
C ASN A 377 1.61 -11.19 -4.70
N THR A 378 0.47 -10.52 -4.75
CA THR A 378 0.19 -9.43 -3.82
C THR A 378 -0.14 -9.94 -2.41
N SER A 379 -0.77 -11.10 -2.29
CA SER A 379 -1.01 -11.74 -0.98
C SER A 379 0.29 -12.08 -0.24
N GLU A 380 1.36 -12.35 -0.97
CA GLU A 380 2.70 -12.56 -0.40
C GLU A 380 3.25 -11.26 0.19
N TYR A 381 3.11 -10.14 -0.54
CA TYR A 381 3.41 -8.81 -0.02
C TYR A 381 2.55 -8.46 1.21
N LEU A 382 1.24 -8.74 1.18
CA LEU A 382 0.33 -8.55 2.32
C LEU A 382 0.81 -9.30 3.57
N SER A 383 1.30 -10.53 3.40
CA SER A 383 1.89 -11.30 4.50
C SER A 383 3.13 -10.60 5.08
N GLN A 384 4.00 -10.04 4.22
CA GLN A 384 5.20 -9.32 4.66
C GLN A 384 4.90 -8.03 5.43
N VAL A 385 3.83 -7.31 5.08
CA VAL A 385 3.40 -6.10 5.80
C VAL A 385 2.51 -6.39 7.02
N GLY A 386 2.43 -7.65 7.45
CA GLY A 386 1.74 -8.08 8.67
C GLY A 386 0.25 -8.38 8.51
N LYS A 387 -0.33 -8.24 7.31
CA LYS A 387 -1.72 -8.59 6.96
C LYS A 387 -1.83 -10.08 6.62
N ASN A 388 -1.33 -10.92 7.52
CA ASN A 388 -1.20 -12.37 7.30
C ASN A 388 -2.55 -13.07 7.17
N GLN A 389 -3.54 -12.71 7.99
CA GLN A 389 -4.83 -13.37 7.94
C GLN A 389 -5.55 -13.11 6.61
N GLU A 390 -5.57 -11.85 6.17
CA GLU A 390 -6.21 -11.42 4.93
C GLU A 390 -5.52 -12.02 3.71
N ALA A 391 -4.19 -12.08 3.72
CA ALA A 391 -3.41 -12.77 2.70
C ALA A 391 -3.79 -14.26 2.60
N GLY A 392 -3.90 -14.95 3.75
CA GLY A 392 -4.28 -16.36 3.81
C GLY A 392 -5.70 -16.60 3.31
N GLU A 393 -6.66 -15.77 3.71
CA GLU A 393 -8.04 -15.82 3.26
C GLU A 393 -8.15 -15.61 1.75
N LEU A 394 -7.44 -14.62 1.22
CA LEU A 394 -7.45 -14.28 -0.20
C LEU A 394 -6.85 -15.41 -1.05
N ILE A 395 -5.67 -15.93 -0.67
CA ILE A 395 -5.05 -17.09 -1.35
C ILE A 395 -5.98 -18.31 -1.29
N LYS A 396 -6.59 -18.58 -0.13
CA LYS A 396 -7.53 -19.70 0.05
C LYS A 396 -8.75 -19.56 -0.83
N GLU A 397 -9.31 -18.35 -0.95
CA GLU A 397 -10.46 -18.10 -1.81
C GLU A 397 -10.11 -18.33 -3.28
N VAL A 398 -9.00 -17.75 -3.77
CA VAL A 398 -8.57 -17.91 -5.17
C VAL A 398 -8.24 -19.38 -5.47
N HIS A 399 -7.59 -20.09 -4.54
CA HIS A 399 -7.32 -21.52 -4.66
C HIS A 399 -8.62 -22.35 -4.71
N SER A 400 -9.63 -22.02 -3.90
CA SER A 400 -10.90 -22.77 -3.89
C SER A 400 -11.62 -22.77 -5.24
N ARG A 401 -11.47 -21.68 -6.03
CA ARG A 401 -12.03 -21.55 -7.38
C ARG A 401 -11.10 -22.09 -8.47
N ASN A 402 -9.83 -22.30 -8.15
CA ASN A 402 -8.78 -22.81 -9.03
C ASN A 402 -8.06 -24.02 -8.40
N PRO A 403 -8.77 -25.11 -8.02
CA PRO A 403 -8.21 -26.19 -7.21
C PRO A 403 -7.12 -27.00 -7.92
N ALA A 404 -7.06 -26.94 -9.25
CA ALA A 404 -6.04 -27.59 -10.06
C ALA A 404 -4.75 -26.77 -10.23
N ASN A 405 -4.71 -25.52 -9.72
CA ASN A 405 -3.54 -24.67 -9.85
C ASN A 405 -2.52 -25.00 -8.75
N ALA A 406 -1.48 -25.75 -9.13
CA ALA A 406 -0.40 -26.17 -8.24
C ALA A 406 0.36 -24.98 -7.63
N SER A 407 0.55 -23.88 -8.35
CA SER A 407 1.27 -22.69 -7.85
C SER A 407 0.50 -21.99 -6.72
N LEU A 408 -0.84 -21.91 -6.82
CA LEU A 408 -1.68 -21.40 -5.73
C LEU A 408 -1.66 -22.32 -4.51
N LEU A 409 -1.73 -23.63 -4.71
CA LEU A 409 -1.65 -24.60 -3.62
C LEU A 409 -0.29 -24.51 -2.91
N TYR A 410 0.80 -24.36 -3.66
CA TYR A 410 2.13 -24.10 -3.11
C TYR A 410 2.15 -22.84 -2.24
N LYS A 411 1.65 -21.70 -2.74
CA LYS A 411 1.61 -20.44 -1.98
C LYS A 411 0.77 -20.57 -0.71
N LEU A 412 -0.37 -21.29 -0.77
CA LEU A 412 -1.21 -21.57 0.39
C LEU A 412 -0.48 -22.42 1.44
N ILE A 413 0.21 -23.49 1.02
CA ILE A 413 1.02 -24.33 1.92
C ILE A 413 2.14 -23.51 2.55
N ALA A 414 2.85 -22.71 1.75
CA ALA A 414 3.94 -21.86 2.22
C ALA A 414 3.48 -20.85 3.27
N HIS A 415 2.32 -20.22 3.05
CA HIS A 415 1.66 -19.31 3.97
C HIS A 415 1.21 -20.01 5.28
N ASN A 416 0.63 -21.19 5.17
CA ASN A 416 0.21 -22.00 6.32
C ASN A 416 1.40 -22.44 7.19
N ILE A 417 2.54 -22.77 6.57
CA ILE A 417 3.77 -23.07 7.31
C ILE A 417 4.22 -21.85 8.12
N ASP A 418 4.24 -20.65 7.53
CA ASP A 418 4.67 -19.43 8.24
C ASP A 418 3.79 -19.15 9.46
N ASN A 419 2.48 -19.34 9.32
CA ASN A 419 1.47 -19.05 10.36
C ASN A 419 1.18 -20.23 11.30
N GLU A 420 2.01 -21.27 11.31
CA GLU A 420 1.88 -22.45 12.21
C GLU A 420 0.57 -23.23 12.04
N ASN A 421 -0.14 -23.04 10.93
CA ASN A 421 -1.38 -23.74 10.61
C ASN A 421 -1.09 -25.00 9.80
N LEU A 422 -0.71 -26.09 10.48
CA LEU A 422 -0.16 -27.30 9.84
C LEU A 422 -1.15 -28.46 9.74
N ASP A 423 -2.42 -28.26 10.13
CA ASP A 423 -3.44 -29.32 10.22
C ASP A 423 -3.66 -30.08 8.91
N SER A 424 -3.55 -29.40 7.77
CA SER A 424 -3.73 -29.97 6.43
C SER A 424 -2.43 -30.28 5.69
N PHE A 425 -1.25 -30.04 6.29
CA PHE A 425 0.04 -30.05 5.59
C PHE A 425 0.29 -31.34 4.80
N GLU A 426 0.21 -32.51 5.44
CA GLU A 426 0.45 -33.81 4.80
C GLU A 426 -0.52 -34.09 3.64
N LEU A 427 -1.75 -33.63 3.77
CA LEU A 427 -2.79 -33.83 2.77
C LEU A 427 -2.61 -32.88 1.58
N ASP A 428 -2.21 -31.64 1.84
CA ASP A 428 -1.97 -30.63 0.80
C ASP A 428 -0.66 -30.91 0.04
N ILE A 429 0.37 -31.46 0.70
CA ILE A 429 1.58 -31.95 0.03
C ILE A 429 1.25 -33.09 -0.96
N LYS A 430 0.46 -34.08 -0.53
CA LYS A 430 -0.01 -35.16 -1.43
C LYS A 430 -0.83 -34.63 -2.59
N ARG A 431 -1.66 -33.60 -2.37
CA ARG A 431 -2.39 -32.93 -3.44
C ARG A 431 -1.45 -32.24 -4.43
N LEU A 432 -0.46 -31.51 -3.93
CA LEU A 432 0.53 -30.82 -4.76
C LEU A 432 1.34 -31.81 -5.61
N GLU A 433 1.74 -32.95 -5.04
CA GLU A 433 2.38 -34.06 -5.75
C GLU A 433 1.50 -34.61 -6.89
N ASN A 434 0.22 -34.87 -6.60
CA ASN A 434 -0.72 -35.41 -7.60
C ASN A 434 -1.04 -34.42 -8.74
N LEU A 435 -0.97 -33.12 -8.48
CA LEU A 435 -1.15 -32.09 -9.51
C LEU A 435 0.06 -31.97 -10.44
N GLY A 436 1.13 -32.73 -10.21
CA GLY A 436 2.39 -32.57 -10.94
C GLY A 436 3.03 -31.22 -10.63
N GLY A 437 2.89 -30.73 -9.39
CA GLY A 437 3.50 -29.47 -8.96
C GLY A 437 5.00 -29.44 -9.28
N PRO A 438 5.56 -28.29 -9.67
CA PRO A 438 6.97 -28.17 -10.00
C PRO A 438 7.85 -28.78 -8.91
N SER A 439 8.76 -29.68 -9.28
CA SER A 439 9.65 -30.44 -8.38
C SER A 439 10.30 -29.54 -7.31
N LEU A 440 10.73 -28.36 -7.71
CA LEU A 440 11.40 -27.37 -6.84
C LEU A 440 10.46 -26.68 -5.85
N GLN A 441 9.20 -26.43 -6.22
CA GLN A 441 8.21 -25.81 -5.30
C GLN A 441 7.82 -26.79 -4.20
N LEU A 442 7.63 -28.07 -4.57
CA LEU A 442 7.40 -29.16 -3.63
C LEU A 442 8.59 -29.34 -2.67
N LEU A 443 9.82 -29.29 -3.23
CA LEU A 443 11.03 -29.34 -2.43
C LEU A 443 11.10 -28.16 -1.45
N ALA A 444 10.83 -26.93 -1.89
CA ALA A 444 10.87 -25.73 -1.07
C ALA A 444 9.93 -25.81 0.15
N VAL A 445 8.67 -26.27 -0.01
CA VAL A 445 7.74 -26.40 1.13
C VAL A 445 8.15 -27.52 2.10
N LYS A 446 8.70 -28.64 1.60
CA LYS A 446 9.24 -29.72 2.44
C LYS A 446 10.44 -29.22 3.25
N LEU A 447 11.35 -28.50 2.62
CA LEU A 447 12.51 -27.91 3.31
C LEU A 447 12.08 -26.87 4.34
N LYS A 448 11.15 -25.98 3.99
CA LYS A 448 10.62 -24.97 4.91
C LYS A 448 10.02 -25.62 6.17
N LYS A 449 9.29 -26.73 6.01
CA LYS A 449 8.77 -27.52 7.14
C LYS A 449 9.90 -28.12 7.99
N LEU A 450 10.88 -28.79 7.36
CA LEU A 450 12.01 -29.41 8.07
C LEU A 450 12.86 -28.38 8.82
N ILE A 451 13.10 -27.21 8.22
CA ILE A 451 13.79 -26.08 8.87
C ILE A 451 13.02 -25.62 10.11
N LYS A 452 11.70 -25.44 9.99
CA LYS A 452 10.83 -25.00 11.10
C LYS A 452 10.78 -26.02 12.24
N ASP A 453 10.87 -27.31 11.91
CA ASP A 453 10.96 -28.41 12.90
C ASP A 453 12.37 -28.59 13.49
N GLY A 454 13.37 -27.82 13.04
CA GLY A 454 14.76 -27.96 13.46
C GLY A 454 15.47 -29.20 12.91
N GLN A 455 14.90 -29.88 11.90
CA GLN A 455 15.43 -31.11 11.30
C GLN A 455 16.45 -30.82 10.18
N TYR A 456 17.52 -30.10 10.51
CA TYR A 456 18.48 -29.60 9.51
C TYR A 456 19.22 -30.71 8.75
N GLU A 457 19.56 -31.83 9.39
CA GLU A 457 20.24 -32.95 8.70
C GLU A 457 19.37 -33.58 7.60
N GLN A 458 18.06 -33.73 7.86
CA GLN A 458 17.11 -34.23 6.88
C GLN A 458 16.91 -33.22 5.74
N ALA A 459 16.86 -31.92 6.06
CA ALA A 459 16.76 -30.86 5.06
C ALA A 459 18.00 -30.83 4.14
N ILE A 460 19.20 -30.98 4.71
CA ILE A 460 20.46 -31.06 3.95
C ILE A 460 20.45 -32.29 3.04
N ALA A 461 20.15 -33.48 3.58
CA ALA A 461 20.08 -34.70 2.79
C ALA A 461 19.09 -34.59 1.63
N LEU A 462 17.92 -33.99 1.87
CA LEU A 462 16.89 -33.77 0.86
C LEU A 462 17.39 -32.82 -0.26
N THR A 463 18.10 -31.74 0.08
CA THR A 463 18.72 -30.87 -0.94
C THR A 463 19.83 -31.55 -1.72
N GLU A 464 20.66 -32.38 -1.08
CA GLU A 464 21.78 -33.09 -1.73
C GLU A 464 21.30 -34.20 -2.67
N GLU A 465 20.28 -34.96 -2.27
CA GLU A 465 19.65 -35.98 -3.11
C GLU A 465 19.10 -35.37 -4.42
N ASN A 466 18.41 -34.23 -4.30
CA ASN A 466 17.83 -33.54 -5.45
C ASN A 466 18.88 -32.79 -6.29
N ARG A 467 20.06 -32.46 -5.74
CA ARG A 467 21.15 -31.83 -6.49
C ARG A 467 21.80 -32.72 -7.53
N THR A 468 21.84 -34.03 -7.30
CA THR A 468 22.60 -34.95 -8.17
C THR A 468 21.89 -35.33 -9.48
N ASN A 469 20.59 -35.03 -9.61
CA ASN A 469 19.73 -35.62 -10.64
C ASN A 469 19.00 -34.59 -11.52
N VAL A 470 19.43 -33.32 -11.54
CA VAL A 470 18.63 -32.20 -12.08
C VAL A 470 19.36 -31.42 -13.19
N PRO A 471 18.64 -30.83 -14.19
CA PRO A 471 19.23 -30.02 -15.26
C PRO A 471 19.99 -28.78 -14.76
N PRO A 472 21.00 -28.27 -15.49
CA PRO A 472 21.80 -27.10 -15.10
C PRO A 472 20.98 -25.84 -14.78
N GLU A 473 19.85 -25.64 -15.46
CA GLU A 473 18.95 -24.49 -15.32
C GLU A 473 18.25 -24.44 -13.95
N GLU A 474 18.11 -25.58 -13.27
CA GLU A 474 17.50 -25.69 -11.94
C GLU A 474 18.56 -25.74 -10.81
N SER A 475 19.84 -25.77 -11.18
CA SER A 475 20.98 -25.87 -10.25
C SER A 475 21.12 -24.63 -9.36
N GLU A 476 20.79 -23.44 -9.86
CA GLU A 476 20.87 -22.19 -9.09
C GLU A 476 19.82 -22.16 -7.97
N ILE A 477 18.58 -22.53 -8.25
CA ILE A 477 17.49 -22.59 -7.27
C ILE A 477 17.80 -23.62 -6.18
N LEU A 478 18.33 -24.79 -6.55
CA LEU A 478 18.76 -25.80 -5.59
C LEU A 478 19.91 -25.32 -4.71
N SER A 479 20.81 -24.51 -5.26
CA SER A 479 21.91 -23.89 -4.52
C SER A 479 21.40 -22.82 -3.54
N LEU A 480 20.39 -22.05 -3.93
CA LEU A 480 19.69 -21.10 -3.06
C LEU A 480 18.98 -21.81 -1.88
N LEU A 481 18.26 -22.90 -2.17
CA LEU A 481 17.58 -23.72 -1.16
C LEU A 481 18.58 -24.37 -0.20
N TYR A 482 19.68 -24.94 -0.72
CA TYR A 482 20.76 -25.49 0.11
C TYR A 482 21.37 -24.41 1.02
N SER A 483 21.68 -23.24 0.46
CA SER A 483 22.24 -22.11 1.21
C SER A 483 21.28 -21.65 2.31
N THR A 484 19.98 -21.60 2.03
CA THR A 484 18.94 -21.29 3.02
C THR A 484 18.96 -22.29 4.19
N VAL A 485 19.04 -23.59 3.91
CA VAL A 485 19.15 -24.63 4.94
C VAL A 485 20.41 -24.42 5.78
N GLN A 486 21.55 -24.14 5.15
CA GLN A 486 22.82 -23.92 5.85
C GLN A 486 22.82 -22.68 6.73
N VAL A 487 22.23 -21.56 6.27
CA VAL A 487 22.04 -20.34 7.08
C VAL A 487 21.23 -20.66 8.34
N ASN A 488 20.11 -21.37 8.20
CA ASN A 488 19.27 -21.77 9.34
C ASN A 488 19.98 -22.76 10.29
N ASN A 489 20.85 -23.62 9.75
CA ASN A 489 21.73 -24.50 10.52
C ASN A 489 22.99 -23.80 11.07
N LYS A 490 23.08 -22.47 10.96
CA LYS A 490 24.22 -21.64 11.42
C LYS A 490 25.57 -22.02 10.79
N GLN A 491 25.56 -22.65 9.61
CA GLN A 491 26.75 -23.01 8.82
C GLN A 491 27.04 -21.93 7.78
N TYR A 492 27.25 -20.70 8.25
CA TYR A 492 27.26 -19.51 7.40
C TYR A 492 28.33 -19.50 6.31
N GLN A 493 29.55 -19.97 6.61
CA GLN A 493 30.61 -20.05 5.60
C GLN A 493 30.27 -21.03 4.48
N LYS A 494 29.63 -22.17 4.80
CA LYS A 494 29.20 -23.13 3.76
C LYS A 494 28.10 -22.57 2.87
N ALA A 495 27.21 -21.75 3.44
CA ALA A 495 26.20 -21.04 2.66
C ALA A 495 26.86 -20.01 1.72
N LEU A 496 27.83 -19.24 2.19
CA LEU A 496 28.60 -18.29 1.35
C LEU A 496 29.33 -18.99 0.20
N ASP A 497 30.08 -20.04 0.50
CA ASP A 497 30.84 -20.79 -0.51
C ASP A 497 29.92 -21.32 -1.62
N GLU A 498 28.65 -21.60 -1.29
CA GLU A 498 27.65 -22.04 -2.26
C GLU A 498 27.03 -20.88 -3.04
N ILE A 499 26.71 -19.78 -2.35
CA ILE A 499 26.18 -18.54 -2.95
C ILE A 499 27.17 -17.96 -3.97
N GLU A 500 28.48 -18.01 -3.70
CA GLU A 500 29.52 -17.50 -4.59
C GLU A 500 29.61 -18.23 -5.93
N LYS A 501 29.00 -19.41 -6.06
CA LYS A 501 28.93 -20.16 -7.33
C LYS A 501 27.81 -19.67 -8.24
N ILE A 502 26.93 -18.79 -7.74
CA ILE A 502 25.79 -18.23 -8.49
C ILE A 502 26.20 -16.84 -8.99
N GLU A 503 26.19 -16.62 -10.30
CA GLU A 503 26.67 -15.36 -10.92
C GLU A 503 25.62 -14.22 -10.96
N ASP A 504 24.43 -14.43 -10.39
CA ASP A 504 23.32 -13.46 -10.42
C ASP A 504 23.37 -12.44 -9.26
N ASN A 505 24.04 -11.31 -9.49
CA ASN A 505 24.18 -10.23 -8.50
C ASN A 505 22.97 -9.27 -8.43
N GLU A 506 21.89 -9.52 -9.16
CA GLU A 506 20.66 -8.70 -9.12
C GLU A 506 19.48 -9.45 -8.47
N ASN A 507 19.63 -10.75 -8.20
CA ASN A 507 18.64 -11.53 -7.47
C ASN A 507 18.56 -11.12 -5.99
N SER A 508 17.39 -10.63 -5.58
CA SER A 508 17.17 -10.12 -4.21
C SER A 508 17.18 -11.22 -3.15
N ASP A 509 16.66 -12.41 -3.44
CA ASP A 509 16.72 -13.53 -2.48
C ASP A 509 18.17 -14.00 -2.27
N LEU A 510 18.96 -14.02 -3.34
CA LEU A 510 20.38 -14.33 -3.27
C LEU A 510 21.16 -13.28 -2.48
N LEU A 511 20.91 -12.00 -2.75
CA LEU A 511 21.56 -10.90 -2.02
C LEU A 511 21.19 -10.94 -0.53
N ASN A 512 19.95 -11.27 -0.19
CA ASN A 512 19.51 -11.42 1.20
C ASN A 512 20.21 -12.60 1.89
N LEU A 513 20.28 -13.76 1.24
CA LEU A 513 21.03 -14.90 1.76
C LEU A 513 22.53 -14.61 1.87
N LYS A 514 23.10 -13.89 0.90
CA LYS A 514 24.51 -13.45 0.92
C LYS A 514 24.76 -12.54 2.11
N MET A 515 23.89 -11.58 2.36
CA MET A 515 23.95 -10.68 3.51
C MET A 515 23.94 -11.47 4.82
N LEU A 516 22.94 -12.36 5.03
CA LEU A 516 22.81 -13.17 6.25
C LEU A 516 24.00 -14.12 6.46
N SER A 517 24.47 -14.76 5.38
CA SER A 517 25.58 -15.70 5.43
C SER A 517 26.91 -14.98 5.67
N ALA A 518 27.16 -13.86 5.00
CA ALA A 518 28.35 -13.01 5.19
C ALA A 518 28.45 -12.56 6.64
N TYR A 519 27.34 -12.11 7.20
CA TYR A 519 27.27 -11.67 8.59
C TYR A 519 27.57 -12.78 9.58
N GLY A 520 26.86 -13.92 9.47
CA GLY A 520 27.07 -15.04 10.38
C GLY A 520 28.48 -15.65 10.27
N ALA A 521 29.16 -15.48 9.13
CA ALA A 521 30.56 -15.84 8.94
C ALA A 521 31.57 -14.77 9.41
N GLY A 522 31.10 -13.59 9.86
CA GLY A 522 31.93 -12.48 10.29
C GLY A 522 32.52 -11.63 9.15
N GLN A 523 32.06 -11.81 7.91
CA GLN A 523 32.47 -11.04 6.73
C GLN A 523 31.62 -9.77 6.55
N ILE A 524 31.86 -8.77 7.40
CA ILE A 524 30.97 -7.62 7.57
C ILE A 524 30.90 -6.71 6.34
N ASP A 525 32.02 -6.49 5.64
CA ASP A 525 32.04 -5.67 4.43
C ASP A 525 31.15 -6.28 3.34
N LEU A 526 31.25 -7.61 3.15
CA LEU A 526 30.45 -8.36 2.19
C LEU A 526 28.95 -8.35 2.55
N ALA A 527 28.62 -8.42 3.84
CA ALA A 527 27.24 -8.31 4.31
C ALA A 527 26.67 -6.90 4.03
N THR A 528 27.48 -5.87 4.25
CA THR A 528 27.11 -4.47 4.04
C THR A 528 26.89 -4.16 2.56
N ASP A 529 27.76 -4.66 1.68
CA ASP A 529 27.62 -4.49 0.23
C ASP A 529 26.36 -5.17 -0.32
N ALA A 530 26.06 -6.39 0.14
CA ALA A 530 24.84 -7.11 -0.24
C ALA A 530 23.58 -6.36 0.23
N ALA A 531 23.59 -5.83 1.45
CA ALA A 531 22.50 -5.03 1.98
C ALA A 531 22.30 -3.72 1.21
N GLN A 532 23.39 -3.02 0.85
CA GLN A 532 23.31 -1.81 0.02
C GLN A 532 22.65 -2.13 -1.33
N ARG A 533 23.03 -3.24 -1.96
CA ARG A 533 22.48 -3.64 -3.26
C ARG A 533 20.99 -3.96 -3.20
N LEU A 534 20.51 -4.61 -2.13
CA LEU A 534 19.08 -4.85 -1.90
C LEU A 534 18.27 -3.55 -1.87
N VAL A 535 18.81 -2.54 -1.19
CA VAL A 535 18.16 -1.23 -1.08
C VAL A 535 18.15 -0.50 -2.43
N GLU A 536 19.25 -0.56 -3.20
CA GLU A 536 19.32 0.01 -4.55
C GLU A 536 18.33 -0.62 -5.54
N LEU A 537 17.94 -1.88 -5.32
CA LEU A 537 16.95 -2.59 -6.13
C LEU A 537 15.49 -2.29 -5.73
N ASN A 538 15.27 -1.32 -4.83
CA ASN A 538 13.95 -0.91 -4.32
C ASN A 538 13.15 -2.06 -3.67
N GLN A 539 13.81 -2.97 -2.96
CA GLN A 539 13.12 -4.07 -2.28
C GLN A 539 13.24 -4.00 -0.74
N ASN A 540 12.08 -3.75 -0.13
CA ASN A 540 11.65 -4.07 1.24
C ASN A 540 12.18 -3.26 2.45
N SER A 541 11.27 -2.94 3.38
CA SER A 541 11.57 -2.33 4.70
C SER A 541 12.22 -3.32 5.68
N ALA A 542 11.97 -4.63 5.52
CA ALA A 542 12.53 -5.68 6.36
C ALA A 542 14.06 -5.81 6.26
N SER A 543 14.63 -5.54 5.08
CA SER A 543 16.08 -5.58 4.86
C SER A 543 16.82 -4.41 5.54
N VAL A 544 16.16 -3.24 5.65
CA VAL A 544 16.67 -2.10 6.41
C VAL A 544 16.69 -2.43 7.91
N LEU A 545 15.66 -3.12 8.42
CA LEU A 545 15.58 -3.56 9.82
C LEU A 545 16.65 -4.61 10.16
N GLN A 546 16.86 -5.61 9.31
CA GLN A 546 17.91 -6.61 9.51
C GLN A 546 19.30 -5.97 9.50
N LEU A 547 19.57 -5.06 8.58
CA LEU A 547 20.82 -4.32 8.52
C LEU A 547 21.10 -3.53 9.81
N LEU A 548 20.07 -2.91 10.40
CA LEU A 548 20.20 -2.15 11.64
C LEU A 548 20.55 -3.02 12.83
N GLN A 549 19.86 -4.16 12.96
CA GLN A 549 20.13 -5.15 14.01
C GLN A 549 21.55 -5.71 13.91
N MET A 550 22.01 -5.97 12.68
CA MET A 550 23.34 -6.52 12.40
C MET A 550 24.48 -5.50 12.61
N LEU A 551 24.21 -4.20 12.45
CA LEU A 551 25.21 -3.14 12.61
C LEU A 551 25.35 -2.63 14.06
N GLU A 552 24.34 -2.83 14.91
CA GLU A 552 24.39 -2.51 16.34
C GLU A 552 25.35 -3.45 17.12
N GLU A 553 25.33 -4.74 16.79
CA GLU A 553 26.11 -5.77 17.50
C GLU A 553 27.63 -5.60 17.38
N ASN A 554 28.12 -4.81 16.41
CA ASN A 554 29.53 -4.86 16.00
C ASN A 554 30.37 -3.61 16.30
N ASN A 555 29.79 -2.50 16.79
CA ASN A 555 30.49 -1.29 17.29
C ASN A 555 31.63 -0.70 16.42
N ASN A 556 31.79 -1.13 15.16
CA ASN A 556 32.98 -0.87 14.31
C ASN A 556 32.68 -0.07 13.03
N LEU A 557 31.41 0.16 12.69
CA LEU A 557 30.99 0.98 11.55
C LEU A 557 30.01 2.05 12.03
N ASP A 558 30.20 3.30 11.57
CA ASP A 558 29.24 4.39 11.81
C ASP A 558 28.00 4.18 10.93
N THR A 559 27.08 3.34 11.42
CA THR A 559 25.79 2.99 10.82
C THR A 559 24.97 4.21 10.43
N GLU A 560 25.02 5.25 11.26
CA GLU A 560 24.34 6.51 10.98
C GLU A 560 24.95 7.19 9.74
N SER A 561 26.27 7.25 9.66
CA SER A 561 26.97 7.78 8.47
C SER A 561 26.71 6.95 7.20
N ALA A 562 26.55 5.63 7.30
CA ALA A 562 26.18 4.79 6.17
C ALA A 562 24.78 5.14 5.66
N LEU A 563 23.77 5.14 6.54
CA LEU A 563 22.38 5.49 6.21
C LEU A 563 22.28 6.91 5.63
N ARG A 564 23.01 7.89 6.19
CA ARG A 564 23.04 9.26 5.68
C ARG A 564 23.68 9.38 4.30
N ARG A 565 24.76 8.63 4.02
CA ARG A 565 25.39 8.60 2.69
C ARG A 565 24.50 7.95 1.65
N TRP A 566 23.75 6.91 2.02
CA TRP A 566 22.82 6.25 1.12
C TRP A 566 21.57 7.10 0.85
N LYS A 567 21.02 7.79 1.86
CA LYS A 567 19.93 8.76 1.69
C LYS A 567 20.24 9.81 0.61
N ALA A 568 21.50 10.23 0.51
CA ALA A 568 21.93 11.22 -0.48
C ALA A 568 21.98 10.70 -1.94
N LYS A 569 21.80 9.40 -2.17
CA LYS A 569 21.89 8.75 -3.48
C LYS A 569 20.59 8.09 -3.95
N SER A 570 19.49 8.24 -3.21
CA SER A 570 18.23 7.51 -3.46
C SER A 570 17.07 8.44 -3.79
N ASP A 571 16.12 7.92 -4.58
CA ASP A 571 14.87 8.58 -4.96
C ASP A 571 13.78 8.49 -3.86
N SER A 572 13.95 7.63 -2.84
CA SER A 572 12.97 7.39 -1.77
C SER A 572 13.54 7.64 -0.35
N PRO A 573 13.66 8.90 0.09
CA PRO A 573 14.31 9.26 1.36
C PRO A 573 13.58 8.80 2.63
N ALA A 574 12.29 8.46 2.57
CA ALA A 574 11.47 8.08 3.74
C ALA A 574 11.89 6.74 4.38
N LEU A 575 12.33 5.75 3.58
CA LEU A 575 12.79 4.46 4.10
C LEU A 575 14.08 4.59 4.92
N TYR A 576 14.99 5.48 4.52
CA TYR A 576 16.21 5.75 5.26
C TYR A 576 15.95 6.53 6.55
N ASP A 577 14.97 7.44 6.52
CA ASP A 577 14.53 8.15 7.72
C ASP A 577 13.87 7.19 8.73
N ALA A 578 13.07 6.24 8.26
CA ALA A 578 12.54 5.16 9.10
C ALA A 578 13.68 4.31 9.70
N GLY A 579 14.68 3.94 8.89
CA GLY A 579 15.85 3.20 9.38
C GLY A 579 16.67 3.97 10.44
N LEU A 580 16.87 5.27 10.25
CA LEU A 580 17.51 6.14 11.24
C LEU A 580 16.67 6.25 12.54
N MET A 581 15.34 6.32 12.41
CA MET A 581 14.45 6.33 13.57
C MET A 581 14.58 5.03 14.37
N TYR A 582 14.53 3.87 13.71
CA TYR A 582 14.75 2.56 14.35
C TYR A 582 16.11 2.51 15.07
N LEU A 583 17.19 2.97 14.41
CA LEU A 583 18.53 3.03 15.01
C LEU A 583 18.56 3.84 16.30
N TYR A 584 17.94 5.03 16.29
CA TYR A 584 17.92 5.91 17.45
C TYR A 584 17.03 5.39 18.58
N ILE A 585 15.93 4.73 18.26
CA ILE A 585 15.10 4.05 19.27
C ILE A 585 15.93 2.94 19.95
N TYR A 586 16.63 2.12 19.17
CA TYR A 586 17.48 1.04 19.71
C TYR A 586 18.65 1.55 20.56
N LYS A 587 19.32 2.63 20.13
CA LYS A 587 20.40 3.27 20.89
C LYS A 587 19.94 3.96 22.18
N GLY A 588 18.64 3.95 22.50
CA GLY A 588 18.10 4.69 23.63
C GLY A 588 18.19 6.22 23.44
N GLU A 589 18.14 6.67 22.18
CA GLU A 589 18.14 8.08 21.78
C GLU A 589 16.77 8.51 21.20
N PRO A 590 15.64 8.30 21.92
CA PRO A 590 14.29 8.46 21.36
C PRO A 590 13.99 9.88 20.88
N ASN A 591 14.64 10.90 21.48
CA ASN A 591 14.53 12.29 21.05
C ASN A 591 14.99 12.52 19.60
N ARG A 592 16.02 11.79 19.13
CA ARG A 592 16.49 11.92 17.75
C ARG A 592 15.56 11.23 16.76
N ALA A 593 15.03 10.07 17.12
CA ALA A 593 13.97 9.42 16.35
C ALA A 593 12.76 10.35 16.20
N PHE A 594 12.40 11.07 17.27
CA PHE A 594 11.30 12.03 17.26
C PHE A 594 11.53 13.26 16.40
N GLN A 595 12.75 13.78 16.34
CA GLN A 595 13.07 14.86 15.40
C GLN A 595 12.91 14.42 13.94
N ILE A 596 13.30 13.20 13.61
CA ILE A 596 13.12 12.67 12.25
C ILE A 596 11.64 12.52 11.93
N ALA A 597 10.86 11.90 12.85
CA ALA A 597 9.42 11.76 12.73
C ALA A 597 8.70 13.08 12.43
N GLN A 598 9.06 14.15 13.14
CA GLN A 598 8.50 15.49 12.91
C GLN A 598 8.86 16.08 11.55
N SER A 599 10.05 15.76 11.03
CA SER A 599 10.52 16.27 9.75
C SER A 599 10.03 15.45 8.54
N ASN A 600 9.60 14.21 8.77
CA ASN A 600 9.18 13.28 7.72
C ASN A 600 8.10 12.33 8.24
N GLU A 601 6.84 12.76 8.18
CA GLU A 601 5.70 11.97 8.68
C GLU A 601 5.51 10.66 7.89
N VAL A 602 5.94 10.60 6.63
CA VAL A 602 5.90 9.37 5.82
C VAL A 602 6.84 8.29 6.38
N ALA A 603 7.93 8.68 7.04
CA ALA A 603 8.82 7.71 7.69
C ALA A 603 8.12 6.97 8.85
N LEU A 604 7.18 7.64 9.55
CA LEU A 604 6.45 7.06 10.68
C LEU A 604 5.57 5.88 10.26
N SER A 605 5.02 5.87 9.05
CA SER A 605 4.15 4.77 8.60
C SER A 605 4.89 3.45 8.41
N TYR A 606 6.23 3.48 8.37
CA TYR A 606 7.07 2.28 8.32
C TYR A 606 7.51 1.78 9.71
N ILE A 607 7.17 2.52 10.79
CA ILE A 607 7.48 2.13 12.17
C ILE A 607 6.28 1.41 12.78
N GLU A 608 6.52 0.32 13.49
CA GLU A 608 5.47 -0.34 14.26
C GLU A 608 4.81 0.61 15.27
N ASN A 609 3.47 0.71 15.26
CA ASN A 609 2.70 1.61 16.13
C ASN A 609 3.07 1.47 17.61
N ARG A 610 3.35 0.24 18.05
CA ARG A 610 3.73 -0.08 19.43
C ARG A 610 5.14 0.42 19.77
N LEU A 611 6.08 0.28 18.84
CA LEU A 611 7.44 0.78 19.02
C LEU A 611 7.45 2.31 19.09
N TRP A 612 6.69 2.96 18.23
CA TRP A 612 6.55 4.41 18.26
C TRP A 612 5.84 4.91 19.53
N LEU A 613 4.79 4.22 19.98
CA LEU A 613 4.13 4.54 21.25
C LEU A 613 5.11 4.44 22.43
N ASN A 614 5.90 3.37 22.51
CA ASN A 614 6.94 3.23 23.53
C ASN A 614 7.97 4.37 23.47
N THR A 615 8.36 4.78 22.26
CA THR A 615 9.29 5.90 22.05
C THR A 615 8.70 7.22 22.60
N LEU A 616 7.44 7.52 22.30
CA LEU A 616 6.77 8.71 22.83
C LEU A 616 6.67 8.68 24.36
N ILE A 617 6.45 7.49 24.93
CA ILE A 617 6.39 7.26 26.38
C ILE A 617 7.74 7.58 27.04
N GLU A 618 8.85 7.13 26.45
CA GLU A 618 10.20 7.41 26.96
C GLU A 618 10.55 8.89 26.92
N ILE A 619 10.07 9.62 25.90
CA ILE A 619 10.29 11.06 25.79
C ILE A 619 9.46 11.82 26.84
N GLY A 620 8.32 11.28 27.26
CA GLY A 620 7.49 11.85 28.33
C GLY A 620 6.62 13.04 27.89
N GLU A 621 6.48 13.29 26.60
CA GLU A 621 5.65 14.37 26.05
C GLU A 621 4.18 13.97 26.05
N LYS A 622 3.49 14.21 27.19
CA LYS A 622 2.09 13.81 27.41
C LYS A 622 1.16 14.24 26.27
N ALA A 623 1.33 15.44 25.71
CA ALA A 623 0.49 15.94 24.64
C ALA A 623 0.63 15.10 23.35
N GLU A 624 1.85 14.68 23.02
CA GLU A 624 2.14 13.89 21.82
C GLU A 624 1.66 12.45 21.97
N ILE A 625 1.86 11.86 23.15
CA ILE A 625 1.32 10.54 23.47
C ILE A 625 -0.21 10.56 23.30
N LEU A 626 -0.89 11.54 23.90
CA LEU A 626 -2.35 11.66 23.83
C LEU A 626 -2.87 11.94 22.41
N SER A 627 -2.16 12.78 21.65
CA SER A 627 -2.49 13.06 20.24
C SER A 627 -2.40 11.78 19.41
N TYR A 628 -1.30 11.05 19.56
CA TYR A 628 -1.03 9.84 18.81
C TYR A 628 -1.98 8.69 19.17
N THR A 629 -2.21 8.44 20.46
CA THR A 629 -3.17 7.41 20.90
C THR A 629 -4.60 7.77 20.50
N ASN A 630 -5.02 9.04 20.56
CA ASN A 630 -6.34 9.44 20.06
C ASN A 630 -6.46 9.21 18.55
N LYS A 631 -5.42 9.55 17.77
CA LYS A 631 -5.37 9.23 16.33
C LYS A 631 -5.57 7.72 16.12
N LEU A 632 -4.81 6.88 16.83
CA LEU A 632 -4.94 5.41 16.74
C LEU A 632 -6.34 4.91 17.14
N LEU A 633 -6.94 5.44 18.21
CA LEU A 633 -8.25 5.03 18.69
C LEU A 633 -9.42 5.45 17.77
N THR A 634 -9.19 6.43 16.88
CA THR A 634 -10.19 6.95 15.93
C THR A 634 -10.02 6.44 14.50
N GLN A 635 -8.93 5.73 14.21
CA GLN A 635 -8.71 5.08 12.92
C GLN A 635 -9.55 3.79 12.84
N GLU A 636 -10.40 3.66 11.83
CA GLU A 636 -11.28 2.49 11.64
C GLU A 636 -10.46 1.18 11.61
N ASP A 637 -9.34 1.13 10.89
CA ASP A 637 -8.52 -0.08 10.70
C ASP A 637 -7.75 -0.52 11.97
N VAL A 638 -7.39 0.43 12.83
CA VAL A 638 -6.74 0.17 14.13
C VAL A 638 -7.77 -0.19 15.20
N GLY A 639 -9.00 0.28 15.01
CA GLY A 639 -10.19 0.03 15.81
C GLY A 639 -10.60 -1.46 15.89
N GLU A 640 -10.15 -2.30 14.96
CA GLU A 640 -10.53 -3.73 14.88
C GLU A 640 -9.56 -4.68 15.60
N ASN A 641 -8.43 -4.19 16.13
CA ASN A 641 -7.50 -5.01 16.90
C ASN A 641 -7.60 -4.76 18.42
N PRO A 642 -8.17 -5.69 19.21
CA PRO A 642 -8.36 -5.49 20.65
C PRO A 642 -7.03 -5.34 21.41
N LYS A 643 -5.92 -5.86 20.88
CA LYS A 643 -4.60 -5.77 21.54
C LYS A 643 -4.08 -4.32 21.60
N ILE A 644 -4.39 -3.51 20.59
CA ILE A 644 -3.95 -2.10 20.54
C ILE A 644 -4.72 -1.28 21.58
N PHE A 645 -6.03 -1.48 21.71
CA PHE A 645 -6.81 -0.88 22.79
C PHE A 645 -6.26 -1.30 24.15
N ALA A 646 -5.98 -2.59 24.35
CA ALA A 646 -5.44 -3.08 25.62
C ALA A 646 -4.10 -2.42 25.98
N ASP A 647 -3.17 -2.29 25.01
CA ASP A 647 -1.87 -1.64 25.23
C ASP A 647 -2.01 -0.15 25.60
N ILE A 648 -2.88 0.59 24.90
CA ILE A 648 -3.16 2.02 25.18
C ILE A 648 -3.83 2.20 26.54
N ILE A 649 -4.86 1.40 26.83
CA ILE A 649 -5.59 1.44 28.10
C ILE A 649 -4.65 1.09 29.27
N ALA A 650 -3.85 0.04 29.13
CA ALA A 650 -2.86 -0.34 30.15
C ALA A 650 -1.80 0.75 30.35
N PHE A 651 -1.39 1.42 29.28
CA PHE A 651 -0.52 2.60 29.39
C PHE A 651 -1.18 3.72 30.20
N TYR A 652 -2.42 4.08 29.88
CA TYR A 652 -3.16 5.12 30.59
C TYR A 652 -3.37 4.79 32.07
N LEU A 653 -3.78 3.56 32.39
CA LEU A 653 -3.97 3.11 33.77
C LEU A 653 -2.66 3.17 34.57
N ARG A 654 -1.55 2.67 34.03
CA ARG A 654 -0.22 2.71 34.69
C ARG A 654 0.25 4.13 34.98
N ASN A 655 -0.11 5.09 34.13
CA ASN A 655 0.29 6.50 34.28
C ASN A 655 -0.77 7.37 34.96
N SER A 656 -1.81 6.76 35.54
CA SER A 656 -2.91 7.46 36.21
C SER A 656 -3.66 8.46 35.31
N PHE A 657 -3.66 8.24 33.99
CA PHE A 657 -4.48 8.97 33.01
C PHE A 657 -5.88 8.35 32.98
N ASN A 658 -6.56 8.39 34.14
CA ASN A 658 -7.78 7.63 34.39
C ASN A 658 -8.97 8.08 33.54
N GLN A 659 -9.01 9.36 33.14
CA GLN A 659 -10.08 9.88 32.28
C GLN A 659 -9.91 9.36 30.85
N GLU A 660 -8.67 9.33 30.37
CA GLU A 660 -8.30 8.82 29.06
C GLU A 660 -8.43 7.29 29.00
N ALA A 661 -8.07 6.58 30.07
CA ALA A 661 -8.33 5.15 30.24
C ALA A 661 -9.83 4.83 30.18
N LEU A 662 -10.67 5.64 30.84
CA LEU A 662 -12.13 5.50 30.77
C LEU A 662 -12.64 5.70 29.35
N SER A 663 -12.23 6.77 28.67
CA SER A 663 -12.63 7.07 27.29
C SER A 663 -12.19 5.98 26.32
N ALA A 664 -10.94 5.53 26.41
CA ALA A 664 -10.41 4.47 25.57
C ALA A 664 -11.13 3.12 25.82
N SER A 665 -11.45 2.80 27.08
CA SER A 665 -12.22 1.61 27.42
C SER A 665 -13.66 1.68 26.91
N GLU A 666 -14.30 2.85 26.97
CA GLU A 666 -15.64 3.06 26.40
C GLU A 666 -15.64 2.98 24.87
N SER A 667 -14.62 3.53 24.22
CA SER A 667 -14.41 3.37 22.78
C SER A 667 -14.19 1.91 22.40
N ALA A 668 -13.33 1.20 23.13
CA ALA A 668 -13.07 -0.23 22.90
C ALA A 668 -14.34 -1.06 23.04
N LEU A 669 -15.20 -0.76 24.03
CA LEU A 669 -16.46 -1.47 24.25
C LEU A 669 -17.54 -1.17 23.21
N ASN A 670 -17.42 -0.09 22.43
CA ASN A 670 -18.30 0.12 21.28
C ASN A 670 -18.00 -0.90 20.17
N THR A 671 -16.72 -1.24 19.98
CA THR A 671 -16.28 -2.20 18.95
C THR A 671 -16.30 -3.65 19.46
N PHE A 672 -15.90 -3.87 20.71
CA PHE A 672 -15.80 -5.17 21.36
C PHE A 672 -16.70 -5.24 22.61
N PRO A 673 -18.04 -5.23 22.44
CA PRO A 673 -18.98 -5.12 23.56
C PRO A 673 -18.93 -6.30 24.55
N ASP A 674 -18.46 -7.46 24.10
CA ASP A 674 -18.38 -8.67 24.90
C ASP A 674 -17.03 -8.85 25.61
N GLU A 675 -16.02 -8.05 25.26
CA GLU A 675 -14.66 -8.22 25.75
C GLU A 675 -14.54 -7.82 27.23
N VAL A 676 -14.36 -8.82 28.08
CA VAL A 676 -14.38 -8.68 29.55
C VAL A 676 -13.22 -7.81 30.05
N SER A 677 -12.06 -7.87 29.39
CA SER A 677 -10.89 -7.08 29.76
C SER A 677 -11.15 -5.57 29.69
N PHE A 678 -11.88 -5.08 28.68
CA PHE A 678 -12.26 -3.67 28.58
C PHE A 678 -13.35 -3.27 29.58
N LYS A 679 -14.28 -4.17 29.92
CA LYS A 679 -15.26 -3.94 31.00
C LYS A 679 -14.55 -3.76 32.34
N ILE A 680 -13.52 -4.56 32.61
CA ILE A 680 -12.67 -4.45 33.80
C ILE A 680 -11.89 -3.14 33.79
N ALA A 681 -11.23 -2.79 32.68
CA ALA A 681 -10.46 -1.55 32.60
C ALA A 681 -11.32 -0.29 32.75
N LYS A 682 -12.55 -0.31 32.22
CA LYS A 682 -13.57 0.72 32.46
C LYS A 682 -13.90 0.82 33.95
N LEU A 683 -14.15 -0.31 34.61
CA LEU A 683 -14.45 -0.35 36.04
C LEU A 683 -13.28 0.21 36.87
N GLU A 684 -12.05 -0.23 36.61
CA GLU A 684 -10.86 0.26 37.28
C GLU A 684 -10.69 1.78 37.12
N SER A 685 -10.89 2.28 35.90
CA SER A 685 -10.86 3.72 35.61
C SER A 685 -11.91 4.50 36.41
N LEU A 686 -13.14 3.97 36.52
CA LEU A 686 -14.22 4.58 37.31
C LEU A 686 -13.91 4.62 38.81
N ILE A 687 -13.33 3.54 39.35
CA ILE A 687 -12.88 3.47 40.74
C ILE A 687 -11.79 4.51 41.02
N ASN A 688 -10.80 4.63 40.14
CA ASN A 688 -9.71 5.60 40.28
C ASN A 688 -10.18 7.05 40.15
N LEU A 689 -11.22 7.31 39.36
CA LEU A 689 -11.88 8.62 39.25
C LEU A 689 -12.82 8.93 40.44
N GLY A 690 -13.10 7.95 41.31
CA GLY A 690 -14.07 8.10 42.41
C GLY A 690 -15.54 8.13 41.94
N ALA A 691 -15.83 7.67 40.72
CA ALA A 691 -17.18 7.59 40.17
C ALA A 691 -17.92 6.34 40.70
N LEU A 692 -18.12 6.28 42.03
CA LEU A 692 -18.54 5.07 42.75
C LEU A 692 -19.87 4.48 42.28
N GLU A 693 -20.88 5.32 42.03
CA GLU A 693 -22.18 4.86 41.53
C GLU A 693 -22.06 4.14 40.17
N ARG A 694 -21.25 4.70 39.26
CA ARG A 694 -20.99 4.08 37.95
C ARG A 694 -20.16 2.81 38.09
N ALA A 695 -19.22 2.78 39.03
CA ALA A 695 -18.42 1.59 39.33
C ALA A 695 -19.29 0.44 39.87
N GLU A 696 -20.26 0.72 40.75
CA GLU A 696 -21.21 -0.29 41.25
C GLU A 696 -22.06 -0.89 40.13
N VAL A 697 -22.55 -0.06 39.21
CA VAL A 697 -23.28 -0.53 38.03
C VAL A 697 -22.40 -1.45 37.17
N ALA A 698 -21.15 -1.06 36.93
CA ALA A 698 -20.20 -1.86 36.16
C ALA A 698 -19.87 -3.20 36.85
N ILE A 699 -19.70 -3.22 38.18
CA ILE A 699 -19.50 -4.46 38.97
C ILE A 699 -20.70 -5.40 38.82
N ASN A 700 -21.93 -4.88 38.91
CA ASN A 700 -23.13 -5.71 38.77
C ASN A 700 -23.27 -6.29 37.36
N SER A 701 -22.80 -5.57 36.33
CA SER A 701 -22.71 -6.12 34.98
C SER A 701 -21.72 -7.30 34.93
N LEU A 702 -20.55 -7.19 35.56
CA LEU A 702 -19.54 -8.26 35.54
C LEU A 702 -20.01 -9.57 36.21
N LYS A 703 -20.86 -9.49 37.24
CA LYS A 703 -21.45 -10.67 37.92
C LYS A 703 -22.21 -11.61 36.98
N ASN A 704 -22.71 -11.09 35.86
CA ASN A 704 -23.51 -11.83 34.88
C ASN A 704 -22.72 -12.30 33.64
N ASN A 705 -21.40 -12.07 33.57
CA ASN A 705 -20.56 -12.31 32.38
C ASN A 705 -19.45 -13.39 32.62
N ASP A 706 -19.74 -14.45 33.36
CA ASP A 706 -18.78 -15.54 33.67
C ASP A 706 -17.43 -15.08 34.29
N VAL A 707 -17.40 -13.89 34.90
CA VAL A 707 -16.21 -13.36 35.57
C VAL A 707 -15.97 -14.12 36.88
N PRO A 708 -14.73 -14.57 37.16
CA PRO A 708 -14.43 -15.28 38.39
C PRO A 708 -14.88 -14.52 39.63
N LYS A 709 -15.57 -15.20 40.54
CA LYS A 709 -16.14 -14.60 41.76
C LYS A 709 -15.11 -13.79 42.56
N TRP A 710 -13.88 -14.30 42.68
CA TRP A 710 -12.80 -13.61 43.39
C TRP A 710 -12.49 -12.23 42.82
N LEU A 711 -12.54 -12.08 41.48
CA LEU A 711 -12.21 -10.84 40.80
C LEU A 711 -13.31 -9.80 41.00
N VAL A 712 -14.57 -10.23 40.98
CA VAL A 712 -15.70 -9.37 41.35
C VAL A 712 -15.55 -8.90 42.79
N THR A 713 -15.27 -9.81 43.74
CA THR A 713 -15.07 -9.47 45.16
C THR A 713 -13.87 -8.54 45.37
N HIS A 714 -12.80 -8.69 44.58
CA HIS A 714 -11.66 -7.77 44.58
C HIS A 714 -12.11 -6.34 44.25
N PHE A 715 -12.86 -6.14 43.17
CA PHE A 715 -13.34 -4.81 42.79
C PHE A 715 -14.39 -4.23 43.75
N GLU A 716 -15.23 -5.07 44.36
CA GLU A 716 -16.12 -4.63 45.45
C GLU A 716 -15.30 -4.09 46.63
N GLY A 717 -14.21 -4.77 46.98
CA GLY A 717 -13.27 -4.29 47.99
C GLY A 717 -12.62 -2.97 47.64
N LEU A 718 -12.23 -2.76 46.38
CA LEU A 718 -11.68 -1.49 45.89
C LEU A 718 -12.71 -0.34 45.92
N VAL A 719 -13.97 -0.62 45.58
CA VAL A 719 -15.06 0.37 45.69
C VAL A 719 -15.30 0.75 47.14
N SER A 720 -15.39 -0.23 48.06
CA SER A 720 -15.49 0.01 49.50
C SER A 720 -14.31 0.81 50.04
N LEU A 721 -13.10 0.54 49.53
CA LEU A 721 -11.91 1.29 49.93
C LEU A 721 -12.00 2.75 49.50
N ARG A 722 -12.41 3.01 48.25
CA ARG A 722 -12.59 4.37 47.72
C ARG A 722 -13.77 5.11 48.33
N SER A 723 -14.80 4.41 48.80
CA SER A 723 -15.92 5.01 49.54
C SER A 723 -15.59 5.33 51.00
N GLY A 724 -14.43 4.87 51.50
CA GLY A 724 -13.99 5.07 52.87
C GLY A 724 -14.48 3.99 53.86
N ASP A 725 -15.23 2.98 53.40
CA ASP A 725 -15.60 1.81 54.20
C ASP A 725 -14.45 0.80 54.26
N VAL A 726 -13.42 1.16 55.03
CA VAL A 726 -12.21 0.34 55.23
C VAL A 726 -12.57 -1.04 55.80
N LYS A 727 -13.64 -1.16 56.60
CA LYS A 727 -14.03 -2.42 57.22
C LYS A 727 -14.54 -3.42 56.18
N SER A 728 -15.46 -2.99 55.32
CA SER A 728 -15.94 -3.83 54.22
C SER A 728 -14.83 -4.13 53.22
N ALA A 729 -14.00 -3.13 52.90
CA ALA A 729 -12.88 -3.28 51.99
C ALA A 729 -11.91 -4.39 52.42
N LYS A 730 -11.49 -4.40 53.70
CA LYS A 730 -10.65 -5.46 54.26
C LYS A 730 -11.28 -6.83 54.10
N SER A 731 -12.52 -6.98 54.57
CA SER A 731 -13.23 -8.26 54.52
C SER A 731 -13.37 -8.78 53.09
N GLN A 732 -13.66 -7.90 52.12
CA GLN A 732 -13.84 -8.29 50.71
C GLN A 732 -12.50 -8.65 50.06
N LEU A 733 -11.45 -7.84 50.23
CA LEU A 733 -10.14 -8.11 49.63
C LEU A 733 -9.49 -9.37 50.22
N GLU A 734 -9.65 -9.62 51.51
CA GLU A 734 -9.19 -10.87 52.15
C GLU A 734 -9.94 -12.10 51.62
N GLN A 735 -11.26 -12.00 51.44
CA GLN A 735 -12.05 -13.07 50.83
C GLN A 735 -11.65 -13.32 49.36
N ALA A 736 -11.42 -12.25 48.60
CA ALA A 736 -10.95 -12.35 47.22
C ALA A 736 -9.59 -13.06 47.16
N LEU A 737 -8.66 -12.67 48.03
CA LEU A 737 -7.33 -13.28 48.12
C LEU A 737 -7.38 -14.75 48.53
N LEU A 738 -8.27 -15.11 49.46
CA LEU A 738 -8.44 -16.49 49.90
C LEU A 738 -8.93 -17.42 48.77
N ILE A 739 -9.78 -16.90 47.87
CA ILE A 739 -10.27 -17.66 46.72
C ILE A 739 -9.20 -17.76 45.63
N ASN A 740 -8.51 -16.66 45.34
CA ASN A 740 -7.42 -16.64 44.36
C ASN A 740 -6.30 -15.69 44.82
N PRO A 741 -5.16 -16.23 45.28
CA PRO A 741 -3.97 -15.45 45.58
C PRO A 741 -3.51 -14.66 44.34
N SER A 742 -3.47 -13.34 44.44
CA SER A 742 -3.03 -12.47 43.36
C SER A 742 -2.25 -11.28 43.92
N VAL A 743 -1.16 -10.90 43.24
CA VAL A 743 -0.24 -9.85 43.70
C VAL A 743 -0.96 -8.53 44.00
N PRO A 744 -1.80 -7.97 43.11
CA PRO A 744 -2.49 -6.70 43.38
C PRO A 744 -3.37 -6.76 44.65
N THR A 745 -4.07 -7.87 44.86
CA THR A 745 -4.92 -8.06 46.05
C THR A 745 -4.08 -8.22 47.31
N ALA A 746 -3.01 -9.01 47.25
CA ALA A 746 -2.13 -9.24 48.39
C ALA A 746 -1.48 -7.95 48.89
N LEU A 747 -1.01 -7.10 47.98
CA LEU A 747 -0.43 -5.79 48.32
C LEU A 747 -1.43 -4.88 49.04
N LEU A 748 -2.69 -4.85 48.57
CA LEU A 748 -3.74 -4.06 49.21
C LEU A 748 -4.11 -4.62 50.59
N VAL A 749 -4.26 -5.93 50.73
CA VAL A 749 -4.53 -6.59 52.02
C VAL A 749 -3.39 -6.32 53.01
N ALA A 750 -2.14 -6.40 52.54
CA ALA A 750 -0.97 -6.10 53.36
C ALA A 750 -0.95 -4.64 53.80
N GLN A 751 -1.20 -3.70 52.89
CA GLN A 751 -1.26 -2.28 53.21
C GLN A 751 -2.37 -1.97 54.23
N LEU A 752 -3.58 -2.51 54.04
CA LEU A 752 -4.72 -2.26 54.92
C LEU A 752 -4.54 -2.85 56.31
N ASN A 753 -3.81 -3.96 56.44
CA ASN A 753 -3.59 -4.64 57.70
C ASN A 753 -2.26 -4.29 58.39
N LYS A 754 -1.41 -3.47 57.77
CA LYS A 754 -0.08 -3.12 58.27
C LYS A 754 -0.06 -2.68 59.74
N GLU A 755 -1.01 -1.83 60.15
CA GLU A 755 -1.04 -1.29 61.52
C GLU A 755 -1.89 -2.12 62.49
N SER A 756 -3.00 -2.70 62.02
CA SER A 756 -3.95 -3.40 62.89
C SER A 756 -3.65 -4.89 63.06
N GLU A 757 -3.27 -5.56 61.97
CA GLU A 757 -3.10 -7.02 61.90
C GLU A 757 -1.90 -7.38 61.00
N PRO A 758 -0.67 -7.00 61.39
CA PRO A 758 0.50 -7.07 60.51
C PRO A 758 0.79 -8.49 60.00
N LEU A 759 0.48 -9.53 60.80
CA LEU A 759 0.64 -10.93 60.41
C LEU A 759 -0.32 -11.34 59.28
N THR A 760 -1.57 -10.87 59.30
CA THR A 760 -2.53 -11.09 58.21
C THR A 760 -1.99 -10.51 56.90
N GLY A 761 -1.42 -9.29 56.98
CA GLY A 761 -0.79 -8.67 55.82
C GLY A 761 0.48 -9.39 55.33
N LEU A 762 1.30 -9.91 56.24
CA LEU A 762 2.47 -10.72 55.85
C LEU A 762 2.02 -12.02 55.17
N ASN A 763 1.07 -12.75 55.76
CA ASN A 763 0.53 -13.99 55.19
C ASN A 763 -0.07 -13.75 53.79
N ALA A 764 -0.71 -12.60 53.57
CA ALA A 764 -1.21 -12.21 52.26
C ALA A 764 -0.08 -12.09 51.22
N LEU A 765 1.03 -11.43 51.55
CA LEU A 765 2.20 -11.36 50.67
C LEU A 765 2.85 -12.74 50.47
N GLU A 766 2.98 -13.53 51.54
CA GLU A 766 3.53 -14.90 51.45
C GLU A 766 2.71 -15.76 50.48
N SER A 767 1.39 -15.62 50.47
CA SER A 767 0.51 -16.40 49.59
C SER A 767 0.81 -16.23 48.09
N VAL A 768 1.51 -15.16 47.69
CA VAL A 768 1.84 -14.86 46.28
C VAL A 768 3.33 -14.83 45.99
N PHE A 769 4.18 -14.63 47.01
CA PHE A 769 5.61 -14.42 46.81
C PHE A 769 6.51 -15.44 47.50
N ILE A 770 5.99 -16.34 48.34
CA ILE A 770 6.85 -17.25 49.15
C ILE A 770 7.75 -18.14 48.28
N ASP A 771 7.25 -18.59 47.14
CA ASP A 771 7.99 -19.43 46.18
C ASP A 771 8.59 -18.62 45.02
N SER A 772 8.61 -17.28 45.12
CA SER A 772 9.12 -16.43 44.03
C SER A 772 10.63 -16.58 43.90
N ASN A 773 11.08 -16.77 42.66
CA ASN A 773 12.48 -16.68 42.25
C ASN A 773 12.81 -15.30 41.68
N ASN A 774 12.01 -14.26 41.97
CA ASN A 774 12.26 -12.89 41.56
C ASN A 774 12.78 -12.07 42.74
N GLU A 775 13.92 -11.41 42.56
CA GLU A 775 14.54 -10.56 43.58
C GLU A 775 13.59 -9.46 44.11
N LYS A 776 12.82 -8.81 43.23
CA LYS A 776 11.93 -7.69 43.60
C LYS A 776 10.77 -8.15 44.47
N ASP A 777 10.19 -9.31 44.17
CA ASP A 777 9.08 -9.89 44.92
C ASP A 777 9.50 -10.26 46.34
N LEU A 778 10.66 -10.91 46.46
CA LEU A 778 11.25 -11.24 47.76
C LEU A 778 11.63 -9.98 48.54
N HIS A 779 12.06 -8.91 47.86
CA HIS A 779 12.29 -7.62 48.48
C HIS A 779 11.03 -7.04 49.11
N ILE A 780 9.87 -7.14 48.44
CA ILE A 780 8.59 -6.68 48.98
C ILE A 780 8.23 -7.42 50.28
N LEU A 781 8.41 -8.75 50.30
CA LEU A 781 8.21 -9.56 51.51
C LEU A 781 9.13 -9.13 52.66
N ALA A 782 10.41 -9.00 52.37
CA ALA A 782 11.45 -8.65 53.33
C ALA A 782 11.23 -7.25 53.92
N GLU A 783 10.91 -6.27 53.08
CA GLU A 783 10.66 -4.89 53.48
C GLU A 783 9.37 -4.76 54.28
N TYR A 784 8.29 -5.45 53.87
CA TYR A 784 7.06 -5.46 54.65
C TYR A 784 7.31 -6.05 56.05
N ALA A 785 7.92 -7.23 56.14
CA ALA A 785 8.25 -7.91 57.39
C ALA A 785 9.14 -7.05 58.29
N ALA A 786 10.18 -6.42 57.74
CA ALA A 786 11.05 -5.51 58.48
C ALA A 786 10.27 -4.30 59.02
N SER A 787 9.43 -3.68 58.18
CA SER A 787 8.69 -2.47 58.55
C SER A 787 7.63 -2.68 59.64
N VAL A 788 7.17 -3.92 59.85
CA VAL A 788 6.22 -4.28 60.92
C VAL A 788 6.90 -4.99 62.10
N GLY A 789 8.23 -5.06 62.11
CA GLY A 789 9.02 -5.61 63.22
C GLY A 789 9.19 -7.14 63.21
N PHE A 790 8.79 -7.84 62.15
CA PHE A 790 9.03 -9.29 61.98
C PHE A 790 10.44 -9.56 61.46
N LEU A 791 11.44 -9.12 62.21
CA LEU A 791 12.86 -9.11 61.80
C LEU A 791 13.39 -10.51 61.44
N ASP A 792 12.95 -11.57 62.13
CA ASP A 792 13.36 -12.95 61.82
C ASP A 792 12.86 -13.42 60.45
N ARG A 793 11.62 -13.08 60.09
CA ARG A 793 11.08 -13.39 58.76
C ARG A 793 11.78 -12.56 57.69
N ALA A 794 11.99 -11.27 57.95
CA ALA A 794 12.71 -10.39 57.03
C ALA A 794 14.13 -10.90 56.72
N LEU A 795 14.87 -11.36 57.75
CA LEU A 795 16.18 -11.97 57.56
C LEU A 795 16.13 -13.24 56.72
N ALA A 796 15.15 -14.12 56.95
CA ALA A 796 15.00 -15.34 56.16
C ALA A 796 14.78 -15.04 54.67
N TYR A 797 13.97 -14.03 54.34
CA TYR A 797 13.79 -13.61 52.94
C TYR A 797 15.05 -12.96 52.37
N TYR A 798 15.75 -12.12 53.14
CA TYR A 798 17.03 -11.57 52.68
C TYR A 798 18.12 -12.62 52.54
N ASP A 799 18.12 -13.68 53.36
CA ASP A 799 19.01 -14.83 53.19
C ASP A 799 18.73 -15.55 51.87
N GLN A 800 17.45 -15.74 51.53
CA GLN A 800 17.04 -16.28 50.24
C GLN A 800 17.47 -15.39 49.06
N ILE A 801 17.29 -14.07 49.17
CA ILE A 801 17.73 -13.13 48.12
C ILE A 801 19.25 -13.19 47.96
N VAL A 802 20.03 -13.11 49.04
CA VAL A 802 21.50 -13.13 48.98
C VAL A 802 22.02 -14.47 48.47
N TYR A 803 21.34 -15.57 48.75
CA TYR A 803 21.70 -16.89 48.22
C TYR A 803 21.43 -17.00 46.70
N ASN A 804 20.26 -16.55 46.25
CA ASN A 804 19.85 -16.63 44.84
C ASN A 804 20.48 -15.53 43.95
N PHE A 805 20.74 -14.37 44.54
CA PHE A 805 21.26 -13.16 43.90
C PHE A 805 22.44 -12.60 44.70
N PRO A 806 23.63 -13.24 44.66
CA PRO A 806 24.77 -12.84 45.47
C PRO A 806 25.27 -11.41 45.23
N GLU A 807 24.97 -10.84 44.05
CA GLU A 807 25.33 -9.47 43.68
C GLU A 807 24.24 -8.43 44.02
N SER A 808 23.16 -8.83 44.71
CA SER A 808 22.10 -7.92 45.15
C SER A 808 22.61 -6.98 46.26
N HIS A 809 23.24 -5.88 45.83
CA HIS A 809 23.80 -4.88 46.73
C HIS A 809 22.72 -4.20 47.61
N ILE A 810 21.46 -4.16 47.15
CA ILE A 810 20.34 -3.62 47.93
C ILE A 810 19.97 -4.60 49.08
N ALA A 811 19.85 -5.89 48.79
CA ALA A 811 19.54 -6.90 49.80
C ALA A 811 20.64 -7.02 50.85
N LEU A 812 21.91 -7.02 50.43
CA LEU A 812 23.06 -7.04 51.34
C LEU A 812 23.01 -5.88 52.35
N ASN A 813 22.75 -4.66 51.87
CA ASN A 813 22.65 -3.49 52.74
C ASN A 813 21.42 -3.51 53.66
N ASN A 814 20.25 -3.89 53.13
CA ASN A 814 19.03 -3.95 53.93
C ASN A 814 19.11 -5.05 55.00
N LYS A 815 19.74 -6.20 54.68
CA LYS A 815 20.08 -7.23 55.65
C LYS A 815 21.05 -6.71 56.72
N ALA A 816 22.07 -5.95 56.33
CA ALA A 816 22.99 -5.32 57.28
C ALA A 816 22.25 -4.42 58.27
N ASN A 817 21.31 -3.58 57.81
CA ASN A 817 20.49 -2.74 58.69
C ASN A 817 19.72 -3.57 59.73
N ILE A 818 19.10 -4.68 59.33
CA ILE A 818 18.38 -5.55 60.28
C ILE A 818 19.35 -6.23 61.27
N LEU A 819 20.55 -6.62 60.81
CA LEU A 819 21.57 -7.19 61.69
C LEU A 819 22.09 -6.19 62.72
N ILE A 820 22.15 -4.89 62.40
CA ILE A 820 22.45 -3.84 63.38
C ILE A 820 21.39 -3.83 64.49
N GLU A 821 20.09 -3.90 64.14
CA GLU A 821 19.01 -3.96 65.13
C GLU A 821 19.06 -5.22 66.00
N LYS A 822 19.54 -6.34 65.44
CA LYS A 822 19.75 -7.60 66.17
C LYS A 822 21.10 -7.70 66.89
N GLU A 823 21.84 -6.60 66.97
CA GLU A 823 23.15 -6.50 67.63
C GLU A 823 24.25 -7.40 67.02
N LYS A 824 24.10 -7.81 65.77
CA LYS A 824 25.06 -8.62 65.01
C LYS A 824 25.98 -7.74 64.16
N PHE A 825 26.73 -6.87 64.82
CA PHE A 825 27.41 -5.76 64.15
C PHE A 825 28.52 -6.19 63.18
N THR A 826 29.31 -7.23 63.48
CA THR A 826 30.40 -7.68 62.61
C THR A 826 29.89 -8.14 61.25
N GLU A 827 28.85 -8.98 61.23
CA GLU A 827 28.20 -9.45 60.00
C GLU A 827 27.59 -8.27 59.22
N ALA A 828 26.99 -7.29 59.92
CA ALA A 828 26.43 -6.09 59.29
C ALA A 828 27.50 -5.25 58.57
N ILE A 829 28.67 -5.08 59.18
CA ILE A 829 29.80 -4.34 58.57
C ILE A 829 30.25 -5.03 57.28
N GLU A 830 30.44 -6.35 57.30
CA GLU A 830 30.86 -7.13 56.13
C GLU A 830 29.87 -7.03 54.98
N LEU A 831 28.57 -7.17 55.26
CA LEU A 831 27.53 -7.09 54.24
C LEU A 831 27.40 -5.68 53.64
N ALA A 832 27.45 -4.63 54.47
CA ALA A 832 27.41 -3.24 53.99
C ALA A 832 28.66 -2.88 53.17
N GLU A 833 29.83 -3.39 53.56
CA GLU A 833 31.07 -3.24 52.79
C GLU A 833 31.01 -3.97 51.45
N ASN A 834 30.49 -5.19 51.41
CA ASN A 834 30.28 -5.93 50.17
C ASN A 834 29.28 -5.20 49.25
N ALA A 835 28.16 -4.70 49.79
CA ALA A 835 27.21 -3.89 49.03
C ALA A 835 27.88 -2.65 48.40
N TYR A 836 28.71 -1.95 49.16
CA TYR A 836 29.46 -0.78 48.68
C TYR A 836 30.51 -1.13 47.61
N ASN A 837 31.19 -2.26 47.75
CA ASN A 837 32.18 -2.74 46.79
C ASN A 837 31.55 -3.14 45.45
N ILE A 838 30.34 -3.71 45.47
CA ILE A 838 29.56 -4.00 44.26
C ILE A 838 29.08 -2.69 43.62
N ARG A 839 28.52 -1.78 44.43
CA ARG A 839 28.04 -0.48 43.96
C ARG A 839 28.30 0.62 44.97
N GLN A 840 29.10 1.60 44.57
CA GLN A 840 29.43 2.77 45.39
C GLN A 840 28.20 3.66 45.59
N ASN A 841 27.41 3.37 46.62
CA ASN A 841 26.23 4.12 47.03
C ASN A 841 26.45 4.71 48.44
N PRO A 842 26.26 6.02 48.66
CA PRO A 842 26.43 6.64 49.97
C PRO A 842 25.63 5.98 51.08
N ALA A 843 24.41 5.48 50.79
CA ALA A 843 23.60 4.80 51.80
C ALA A 843 24.27 3.56 52.40
N TYR A 844 25.15 2.89 51.64
CA TYR A 844 25.83 1.66 52.09
C TYR A 844 27.01 1.98 53.00
N LEU A 845 27.72 3.08 52.72
CA LEU A 845 28.72 3.62 53.64
C LEU A 845 28.09 4.15 54.93
N ASP A 846 26.91 4.75 54.86
CA ASP A 846 26.15 5.20 56.04
C ASP A 846 25.79 4.01 56.94
N THR A 847 25.22 2.94 56.37
CA THR A 847 24.94 1.68 57.08
C THR A 847 26.22 1.06 57.66
N LYS A 848 27.32 1.01 56.90
CA LYS A 848 28.62 0.49 57.38
C LYS A 848 29.14 1.29 58.56
N GLY A 849 29.19 2.62 58.44
CA GLY A 849 29.68 3.51 59.49
C GLY A 849 28.84 3.40 60.77
N TRP A 850 27.53 3.25 60.62
CA TRP A 850 26.64 3.05 61.76
C TRP A 850 26.85 1.71 62.45
N ALA A 851 27.03 0.63 61.68
CA ALA A 851 27.38 -0.68 62.21
C ALA A 851 28.74 -0.69 62.93
N GLU A 852 29.75 -0.02 62.37
CA GLU A 852 31.08 0.17 63.00
C GLU A 852 30.97 0.87 64.35
N TYR A 853 30.16 1.92 64.44
CA TYR A 853 29.94 2.64 65.69
C TYR A 853 29.26 1.77 66.73
N LYS A 854 28.19 1.06 66.36
CA LYS A 854 27.47 0.14 67.26
C LYS A 854 28.34 -1.05 67.71
N ALA A 855 29.30 -1.47 66.88
CA ALA A 855 30.32 -2.45 67.24
C ALA A 855 31.40 -1.92 68.21
N GLY A 856 31.37 -0.62 68.57
CA GLY A 856 32.40 0.04 69.37
C GLY A 856 33.67 0.43 68.60
N GLN A 857 33.67 0.30 67.26
CA GLN A 857 34.80 0.66 66.39
C GLN A 857 34.75 2.15 66.03
N VAL A 858 34.78 3.01 67.04
CA VAL A 858 34.46 4.43 66.91
C VAL A 858 35.37 5.17 65.92
N ASP A 859 36.68 4.92 65.94
CA ASP A 859 37.63 5.59 65.04
C ASP A 859 37.39 5.23 63.56
N ARG A 860 36.98 3.98 63.29
CA ARG A 860 36.60 3.54 61.95
C ARG A 860 35.31 4.22 61.51
N ALA A 861 34.29 4.23 62.35
CA ALA A 861 33.01 4.88 62.05
C ALA A 861 33.20 6.37 61.70
N VAL A 862 33.99 7.10 62.49
CA VAL A 862 34.34 8.51 62.21
C VAL A 862 35.02 8.64 60.85
N SER A 863 35.95 7.74 60.52
CA SER A 863 36.65 7.75 59.23
C SER A 863 35.70 7.47 58.07
N THR A 864 34.81 6.49 58.20
CA THR A 864 33.79 6.12 57.20
C THR A 864 32.81 7.28 56.94
N PHE A 865 32.28 7.91 57.99
CA PHE A 865 31.37 9.05 57.81
C PHE A 865 32.06 10.30 57.26
N LYS A 866 33.33 10.55 57.60
CA LYS A 866 34.11 11.63 56.97
C LYS A 866 34.31 11.39 55.49
N LEU A 867 34.68 10.17 55.09
CA LEU A 867 34.80 9.79 53.68
C LEU A 867 33.48 10.00 52.93
N LEU A 868 32.36 9.62 53.55
CA LEU A 868 31.03 9.83 52.99
C LEU A 868 30.74 11.33 52.80
N LEU A 869 31.04 12.18 53.79
CA LEU A 869 30.80 13.62 53.71
C LEU A 869 31.79 14.37 52.80
N GLU A 870 33.00 13.85 52.60
CA GLU A 870 33.95 14.37 51.61
C GLU A 870 33.45 14.14 50.19
N SER A 871 32.89 12.95 49.91
CA SER A 871 32.31 12.63 48.61
C SER A 871 30.90 13.22 48.40
N GLN A 872 30.10 13.32 49.47
CA GLN A 872 28.73 13.82 49.47
C GLN A 872 28.52 14.85 50.59
N PRO A 873 28.97 16.10 50.42
CA PRO A 873 28.93 17.13 51.48
C PRO A 873 27.54 17.51 52.00
N ARG A 874 26.47 17.07 51.33
CA ARG A 874 25.06 17.34 51.70
C ARG A 874 24.31 16.11 52.20
N TYR A 875 24.99 14.99 52.45
CA TYR A 875 24.34 13.78 52.95
C TYR A 875 24.04 13.90 54.46
N GLU A 876 22.87 14.43 54.77
CA GLU A 876 22.50 14.85 56.14
C GLU A 876 22.51 13.70 57.16
N ALA A 877 22.08 12.49 56.77
CA ALA A 877 22.03 11.35 57.69
C ALA A 877 23.41 11.00 58.28
N ALA A 878 24.46 11.00 57.44
CA ALA A 878 25.83 10.75 57.90
C ALA A 878 26.37 11.89 58.77
N ALA A 879 25.96 13.14 58.50
CA ALA A 879 26.32 14.28 59.34
C ALA A 879 25.69 14.18 60.73
N VAL A 880 24.43 13.71 60.81
CA VAL A 880 23.74 13.42 62.07
C VAL A 880 24.46 12.30 62.81
N HIS A 881 24.66 11.14 62.19
CA HIS A 881 25.36 10.01 62.82
C HIS A 881 26.76 10.41 63.32
N LEU A 882 27.53 11.15 62.54
CA LEU A 882 28.86 11.63 62.95
C LEU A 882 28.78 12.62 64.12
N ALA A 883 27.79 13.52 64.13
CA ALA A 883 27.59 14.45 65.23
C ALA A 883 27.17 13.72 66.52
N GLU A 884 26.30 12.71 66.44
CA GLU A 884 25.95 11.83 67.56
C GLU A 884 27.16 11.09 68.13
N ILE A 885 28.05 10.60 67.25
CA ILE A 885 29.31 9.98 67.67
C ILE A 885 30.21 10.97 68.41
N TYR A 886 30.37 12.19 67.90
CA TYR A 886 31.16 13.23 68.57
C TYR A 886 30.60 13.60 69.94
N LEU A 887 29.28 13.70 70.08
CA LEU A 887 28.65 13.91 71.38
C LEU A 887 28.93 12.77 72.36
N ALA A 888 28.84 11.52 71.90
CA ALA A 888 29.15 10.35 72.73
C ALA A 888 30.63 10.32 73.16
N GLN A 889 31.54 10.88 72.36
CA GLN A 889 32.95 11.06 72.69
C GLN A 889 33.24 12.31 73.56
N GLY A 890 32.25 13.18 73.78
CA GLY A 890 32.40 14.45 74.50
C GLY A 890 32.91 15.62 73.67
N ASP A 891 33.12 15.46 72.35
CA ASP A 891 33.53 16.51 71.42
C ASP A 891 32.32 17.34 70.93
N ARG A 892 31.76 18.13 71.83
CA ARG A 892 30.63 19.02 71.52
C ARG A 892 30.96 20.05 70.44
N ALA A 893 32.22 20.48 70.35
CA ALA A 893 32.62 21.51 69.39
C ALA A 893 32.50 21.01 67.94
N SER A 894 32.95 19.78 67.66
CA SER A 894 32.80 19.17 66.34
C SER A 894 31.35 18.88 66.00
N ALA A 895 30.55 18.41 66.95
CA ALA A 895 29.11 18.16 66.76
C ALA A 895 28.34 19.46 66.42
N SER A 896 28.57 20.55 67.17
CA SER A 896 27.95 21.86 66.87
C SER A 896 28.38 22.42 65.52
N LYS A 897 29.63 22.20 65.10
CA LYS A 897 30.13 22.63 63.79
C LYS A 897 29.41 21.91 62.64
N LEU A 898 29.17 20.59 62.77
CA LEU A 898 28.38 19.83 61.80
C LEU A 898 26.93 20.33 61.74
N LYS A 899 26.30 20.57 62.90
CA LYS A 899 24.94 21.14 62.96
C LYS A 899 24.83 22.49 62.24
N GLN A 900 25.78 23.41 62.47
CA GLN A 900 25.80 24.71 61.79
C GLN A 900 25.92 24.59 60.27
N ALA A 901 26.65 23.59 59.77
CA ALA A 901 26.82 23.37 58.35
C ALA A 901 25.55 22.88 57.63
N PHE A 902 24.58 22.30 58.36
CA PHE A 902 23.35 21.71 57.81
C PHE A 902 22.06 22.48 58.18
N GLN A 903 22.13 23.50 59.06
CA GLN A 903 20.99 24.21 59.65
C GLN A 903 20.13 25.10 58.71
N SER A 904 20.21 24.96 57.38
CA SER A 904 19.41 25.78 56.44
C SER A 904 18.11 25.13 55.94
N SER A 905 17.66 24.00 56.49
CA SER A 905 16.42 23.32 56.06
C SER A 905 15.40 23.18 57.21
N GLU A 906 14.46 24.12 57.34
CA GLU A 906 13.36 24.04 58.31
C GLU A 906 12.46 22.79 58.17
N ASN A 907 12.57 22.06 57.05
CA ASN A 907 11.82 20.84 56.73
C ASN A 907 12.65 19.54 56.80
N SER A 908 13.79 19.50 57.51
CA SER A 908 14.56 18.26 57.66
C SER A 908 13.81 17.19 58.46
N ARG A 909 13.83 15.94 57.96
CA ARG A 909 13.35 14.76 58.70
C ARG A 909 14.19 14.44 59.94
N PHE A 910 15.40 14.98 60.04
CA PHE A 910 16.34 14.79 61.14
C PHE A 910 16.31 15.93 62.16
N LYS A 911 15.31 16.82 62.08
CA LYS A 911 15.17 17.98 62.96
C LYS A 911 15.29 17.61 64.45
N SER A 912 14.60 16.57 64.89
CA SER A 912 14.66 16.09 66.28
C SER A 912 16.07 15.62 66.67
N SER A 913 16.75 14.88 65.80
CA SER A 913 18.14 14.45 66.04
C SER A 913 19.08 15.64 66.18
N TRP A 914 18.93 16.68 65.35
CA TRP A 914 19.72 17.91 65.46
C TRP A 914 19.40 18.72 66.72
N GLU A 915 18.16 18.72 67.21
CA GLU A 915 17.75 19.39 68.45
C GLU A 915 18.39 18.77 69.69
N VAL A 916 18.65 17.45 69.70
CA VAL A 916 19.33 16.74 70.80
C VAL A 916 20.81 17.12 70.94
N ILE A 917 21.40 17.78 69.94
CA ILE A 917 22.81 18.19 69.91
C ILE A 917 23.06 19.52 70.69
N ASP A 918 22.01 20.22 71.12
CA ASP A 918 22.10 21.38 72.03
C ASP A 918 22.32 20.97 73.49
#